data_AF-A0A3T0D7C9-F1
#
_entry.id   AF-A0A3T0D7C9-F1
#
_cell.length_a   1.000
_cell.length_b   1.000
_cell.length_c   1.000
_cell.angle_alpha   90.00
_cell.angle_beta   90.00
_cell.angle_gamma   90.00
#
_symmetry.space_group_name_H-M   'P 1'
#
loop_
_entity.id
_entity.type
_entity.pdbx_description
1 polymer ?
#
loop_
_entity_poly.entity_id
_entity_poly.type
_entity_poly.pdbx_seq_one_letter_code
_entity_poly.pdbx_strand_id
1 'polypeptide(L)'
;MKIMIVDDAVFIRKVLKGILIELGHEVIAEASNGKDAISLLERVKPEVITLDITLPDMSGLEILKEIKKISPQTQVIMISALSGQESVIEALREGAADYITKPFSKEKVEKVLSEIKINVDKMVSTQNLEQGSNNVTEFKEFTVDTQYESQEVYESHKIEEINNIVGQEEDEMESAQVEPESDNYSIEPMEKKADAFEYQSDEREREVEESVVSFNKELFQDIHKPSFFENEKRAYLEDVRVYEESIGYVLSLHFNQSVTYSFGKMKIGNGFIVNIENCRLSPHIKEVMRFENGSVEEIRIEEISGNVYIAIKTMIKKFNIRENEDIIEIVLQKGSSRVSYNPISKLILIENVEKRHIHVEKIEGHLKINILNKDIFMEEGKNILNDDVVETIEVVRDFKGYSIMIKTAKDVDYEIIESRNSVGLRLKESNVIKWWNVYDQEDMTILDILPSMSDFRVNIEHDKENKKVYLYLQDISLPQELKEKKFEYEKGFIESIEFTYDEDKKQSMLIVQTPVSRVNVSKENGRILLICRANRAFLLYDNLQKRIIFQNIKPSDIDLELEDDRILYFKIFNRFIVLIKDSMVEENELIEKVQMQQVEGGYEGKILLKKRCSFYSLLAKDRVSTEIYLTPIKAKNKINFFEYEESEGKAILHLSGEGVFDRNVTELKDRTGIGVEVSDCVLENINAGSMVFEDSSIEKLVFEEVDDEKVIVKVYTPVNEYEILDKTNGFDIVFYLKKVEVIFETNIFEIVGVGKDSVDFVIDKENNQVEIRIKEKGVYIPTGLFKVEDGVLRSYQIFKAKHGYSILVKLQKKASVSFSDKEDNIIVLNFIKYPELLFFELSNISDKETWLKIGFDEPIFERPSIEYVDQTLVEIELKKVNYENLDLTSKKYEEGIIKNVEFLPYEDDLKIRIGYAFSHLNLEVVENQVILKFEKVDTKIEADADRITFNYINPEQISYRVFDENGVIIMEIPFDAGYLENTIPAIKSEKSVKYINIETSNTGWRIYIITNLEMYYTFEKFEDNFFIKLQKNFEKSSVSEIA
;
A
#
# COMPACT_ATOMS: atom_id res chain seq x y z
N MET A 1 8.56 21.36 -18.17
CA MET A 1 7.60 22.45 -17.91
C MET A 1 7.92 23.09 -16.56
N LYS A 2 7.59 24.37 -16.40
CA LYS A 2 7.72 25.19 -15.19
C LYS A 2 6.39 25.27 -14.48
N ILE A 3 6.34 24.75 -13.25
CA ILE A 3 5.11 24.42 -12.56
C ILE A 3 5.03 25.12 -11.20
N MET A 4 3.88 25.71 -10.89
CA MET A 4 3.56 26.21 -9.55
C MET A 4 2.55 25.28 -8.87
N ILE A 5 2.71 25.07 -7.56
CA ILE A 5 1.84 24.23 -6.75
C ILE A 5 1.07 25.11 -5.76
N VAL A 6 -0.26 25.01 -5.78
CA VAL A 6 -1.17 25.78 -4.91
C VAL A 6 -2.07 24.79 -4.16
N ASP A 7 -1.78 24.58 -2.89
CA ASP A 7 -2.45 23.62 -2.01
C ASP A 7 -2.15 24.04 -0.57
N ASP A 8 -3.09 23.97 0.37
CA ASP A 8 -2.84 24.38 1.76
C ASP A 8 -1.94 23.36 2.49
N ALA A 9 -2.14 22.08 2.20
CA ALA A 9 -1.48 20.96 2.85
C ALA A 9 -0.01 20.84 2.40
N VAL A 10 0.88 21.16 3.34
CA VAL A 10 2.35 21.02 3.19
C VAL A 10 2.75 19.62 2.72
N PHE A 11 1.99 18.59 3.10
CA PHE A 11 2.18 17.20 2.65
C PHE A 11 1.89 17.04 1.15
N ILE A 12 0.73 17.50 0.67
CA ILE A 12 0.35 17.38 -0.75
C ILE A 12 1.34 18.15 -1.63
N ARG A 13 1.75 19.37 -1.23
CA ARG A 13 2.79 20.12 -1.96
C ARG A 13 4.10 19.35 -2.06
N LYS A 14 4.54 18.68 -0.98
CA LYS A 14 5.75 17.83 -1.01
C LYS A 14 5.62 16.60 -1.90
N VAL A 15 4.50 15.86 -1.81
CA VAL A 15 4.25 14.66 -2.63
C VAL A 15 4.20 15.03 -4.11
N LEU A 16 3.41 16.06 -4.46
CA LEU A 16 3.29 16.53 -5.83
C LEU A 16 4.64 17.06 -6.35
N LYS A 17 5.38 17.83 -5.53
CA LYS A 17 6.73 18.29 -5.89
C LYS A 17 7.72 17.14 -6.14
N GLY A 18 7.67 16.07 -5.36
CA GLY A 18 8.45 14.85 -5.59
C GLY A 18 8.15 14.23 -6.95
N ILE A 19 6.85 13.96 -7.21
CA ILE A 19 6.36 13.42 -8.49
C ILE A 19 6.80 14.30 -9.67
N LEU A 20 6.60 15.63 -9.58
CA LEU A 20 6.95 16.56 -10.65
C LEU A 20 8.47 16.60 -10.93
N ILE A 21 9.31 16.54 -9.89
CA ILE A 21 10.77 16.50 -10.05
C ILE A 21 11.21 15.17 -10.67
N GLU A 22 10.63 14.03 -10.26
CA GLU A 22 10.90 12.72 -10.87
C GLU A 22 10.48 12.64 -12.34
N LEU A 23 9.41 13.34 -12.73
CA LEU A 23 8.95 13.49 -14.12
C LEU A 23 9.76 14.56 -14.91
N GLY A 24 10.86 15.08 -14.34
CA GLY A 24 11.74 16.04 -14.99
C GLY A 24 11.09 17.40 -15.22
N HIS A 25 10.27 17.88 -14.28
CA HIS A 25 9.64 19.20 -14.32
C HIS A 25 10.20 20.14 -13.24
N GLU A 26 10.21 21.44 -13.53
CA GLU A 26 10.77 22.46 -12.65
C GLU A 26 9.66 23.06 -11.78
N VAL A 27 9.69 22.78 -10.47
CA VAL A 27 8.74 23.39 -9.52
C VAL A 27 9.25 24.76 -9.08
N ILE A 28 8.75 25.80 -9.74
CA ILE A 28 9.26 27.19 -9.62
C ILE A 28 8.71 27.95 -8.41
N ALA A 29 7.55 27.53 -7.88
CA ALA A 29 6.91 28.16 -6.73
C ALA A 29 5.93 27.22 -6.02
N GLU A 30 5.69 27.51 -4.74
CA GLU A 30 4.65 26.90 -3.91
C GLU A 30 3.84 28.01 -3.23
N ALA A 31 2.52 27.88 -3.20
CA ALA A 31 1.60 28.77 -2.49
C ALA A 31 0.74 27.98 -1.51
N SER A 32 0.43 28.59 -0.37
CA SER A 32 -0.34 27.94 0.72
C SER A 32 -1.81 28.40 0.81
N ASN A 33 -2.18 29.36 -0.02
CA ASN A 33 -3.47 30.05 -0.06
C ASN A 33 -3.59 30.78 -1.42
N GLY A 34 -4.79 31.28 -1.75
CA GLY A 34 -5.08 31.95 -3.01
C GLY A 34 -4.36 33.29 -3.19
N LYS A 35 -4.24 34.09 -2.13
CA LYS A 35 -3.50 35.37 -2.17
C LYS A 35 -2.03 35.18 -2.52
N ASP A 36 -1.35 34.21 -1.90
CA ASP A 36 0.02 33.82 -2.25
C ASP A 36 0.10 33.46 -3.74
N ALA A 37 -0.79 32.58 -4.22
CA ALA A 37 -0.79 32.07 -5.58
C ALA A 37 -0.92 33.18 -6.64
N ILE A 38 -1.88 34.09 -6.45
CA ILE A 38 -2.09 35.24 -7.35
C ILE A 38 -0.87 36.19 -7.28
N SER A 39 -0.31 36.43 -6.10
CA SER A 39 0.88 37.29 -5.94
C SER A 39 2.16 36.72 -6.57
N LEU A 40 2.24 35.39 -6.70
CA LEU A 40 3.36 34.67 -7.30
C LEU A 40 3.21 34.53 -8.82
N LEU A 41 1.98 34.38 -9.33
CA LEU A 41 1.65 34.22 -10.75
C LEU A 41 2.41 35.19 -11.67
N GLU A 42 2.32 36.49 -11.40
CA GLU A 42 2.97 37.54 -12.20
C GLU A 42 4.51 37.51 -12.10
N ARG A 43 5.03 37.07 -10.94
CA ARG A 43 6.46 37.08 -10.60
C ARG A 43 7.21 35.91 -11.23
N VAL A 44 6.63 34.71 -11.16
CA VAL A 44 7.31 33.46 -11.58
C VAL A 44 6.83 32.94 -12.93
N LYS A 45 5.65 33.36 -13.40
CA LYS A 45 5.08 33.07 -14.73
C LYS A 45 5.11 31.56 -15.09
N PRO A 46 4.33 30.73 -14.37
CA PRO A 46 4.27 29.30 -14.60
C PRO A 46 3.61 28.95 -15.94
N GLU A 47 4.11 27.90 -16.58
CA GLU A 47 3.46 27.28 -17.75
C GLU A 47 2.23 26.46 -17.31
N VAL A 48 2.37 25.77 -16.17
CA VAL A 48 1.30 24.97 -15.55
C VAL A 48 1.15 25.34 -14.07
N ILE A 49 -0.09 25.47 -13.61
CA ILE A 49 -0.44 25.57 -12.20
C ILE A 49 -1.19 24.31 -11.80
N THR A 50 -0.85 23.76 -10.63
CA THR A 50 -1.62 22.71 -9.97
C THR A 50 -2.34 23.35 -8.78
N LEU A 51 -3.67 23.26 -8.74
CA LEU A 51 -4.53 24.12 -7.91
C LEU A 51 -5.58 23.32 -7.15
N ASP A 52 -5.54 23.35 -5.82
CA ASP A 52 -6.61 22.82 -4.98
C ASP A 52 -7.88 23.69 -5.00
N ILE A 53 -9.03 23.05 -4.79
CA ILE A 53 -10.35 23.71 -4.76
C ILE A 53 -10.68 24.33 -3.40
N THR A 54 -10.16 23.79 -2.29
CA THR A 54 -10.59 24.06 -0.91
C THR A 54 -9.49 24.75 -0.10
N LEU A 55 -9.05 25.91 -0.60
CA LEU A 55 -8.02 26.74 0.04
C LEU A 55 -8.63 27.61 1.17
N PRO A 56 -7.83 28.00 2.19
CA PRO A 56 -8.35 28.59 3.44
C PRO A 56 -8.83 30.04 3.35
N ASP A 57 -8.62 30.72 2.21
CA ASP A 57 -8.92 32.16 2.04
C ASP A 57 -9.82 32.52 0.85
N MET A 58 -9.94 31.64 -0.15
CA MET A 58 -10.84 31.76 -1.31
C MET A 58 -10.92 30.40 -2.05
N SER A 59 -11.93 30.19 -2.89
CA SER A 59 -12.11 28.94 -3.65
C SER A 59 -11.12 28.80 -4.80
N GLY A 60 -10.66 27.57 -5.07
CA GLY A 60 -9.86 27.27 -6.26
C GLY A 60 -10.56 27.58 -7.58
N LEU A 61 -11.90 27.57 -7.62
CA LEU A 61 -12.67 28.00 -8.79
C LEU A 61 -12.66 29.53 -8.98
N GLU A 62 -12.52 30.30 -7.89
CA GLU A 62 -12.35 31.76 -7.97
C GLU A 62 -10.91 32.09 -8.41
N ILE A 63 -9.91 31.40 -7.83
CA ILE A 63 -8.50 31.53 -8.21
C ILE A 63 -8.28 31.16 -9.69
N LEU A 64 -8.93 30.10 -10.19
CA LEU A 64 -8.90 29.72 -11.61
C LEU A 64 -9.36 30.89 -12.51
N LYS A 65 -10.47 31.55 -12.17
CA LYS A 65 -11.00 32.69 -12.94
C LYS A 65 -10.03 33.88 -12.93
N GLU A 66 -9.41 34.19 -11.80
CA GLU A 66 -8.40 35.26 -11.73
C GLU A 66 -7.10 34.89 -12.48
N ILE A 67 -6.61 33.65 -12.36
CA ILE A 67 -5.48 33.16 -13.16
C ILE A 67 -5.77 33.34 -14.66
N LYS A 68 -6.97 32.99 -15.12
CA LYS A 68 -7.32 33.08 -16.54
C LYS A 68 -7.54 34.50 -17.04
N LYS A 69 -7.85 35.47 -16.17
CA LYS A 69 -7.81 36.91 -16.50
C LYS A 69 -6.38 37.43 -16.62
N ILE A 70 -5.50 37.06 -15.70
CA ILE A 70 -4.12 37.59 -15.59
C ILE A 70 -3.16 36.91 -16.58
N SER A 71 -3.27 35.58 -16.75
CA SER A 71 -2.46 34.77 -17.67
C SER A 71 -3.31 33.69 -18.35
N PRO A 72 -4.06 34.04 -19.42
CA PRO A 72 -4.89 33.09 -20.18
C PRO A 72 -4.12 31.86 -20.69
N GLN A 73 -2.82 32.07 -20.99
CA GLN A 73 -1.90 31.08 -21.55
C GLN A 73 -1.53 29.97 -20.55
N THR A 74 -1.54 30.29 -19.25
CA THR A 74 -1.14 29.35 -18.20
C THR A 74 -2.17 28.23 -18.08
N GLN A 75 -1.70 26.99 -18.15
CA GLN A 75 -2.54 25.81 -18.00
C GLN A 75 -2.81 25.58 -16.51
N VAL A 76 -4.03 25.21 -16.13
CA VAL A 76 -4.40 24.99 -14.72
C VAL A 76 -5.00 23.60 -14.57
N ILE A 77 -4.34 22.76 -13.77
CA ILE A 77 -4.82 21.43 -13.39
C ILE A 77 -5.47 21.58 -12.02
N MET A 78 -6.78 21.33 -11.94
CA MET A 78 -7.44 21.29 -10.62
C MET A 78 -7.09 19.98 -9.91
N ILE A 79 -6.73 20.02 -8.64
CA ILE A 79 -6.39 18.83 -7.85
C ILE A 79 -7.22 18.82 -6.56
N SER A 80 -8.27 18.00 -6.46
CA SER A 80 -9.22 18.09 -5.32
C SER A 80 -9.75 16.74 -4.83
N ALA A 81 -10.14 16.68 -3.56
CA ALA A 81 -10.85 15.55 -2.96
C ALA A 81 -12.36 15.52 -3.29
N LEU A 82 -12.92 16.60 -3.86
CA LEU A 82 -14.35 16.72 -4.18
C LEU A 82 -14.65 16.13 -5.57
N SER A 83 -14.89 14.82 -5.63
CA SER A 83 -15.09 14.04 -6.86
C SER A 83 -16.44 14.20 -7.57
N GLY A 84 -17.18 15.28 -7.30
CA GLY A 84 -18.49 15.56 -7.91
C GLY A 84 -18.38 15.94 -9.39
N GLN A 85 -19.14 15.27 -10.26
CA GLN A 85 -19.11 15.52 -11.71
C GLN A 85 -19.41 16.99 -12.08
N GLU A 86 -20.32 17.63 -11.36
CA GLU A 86 -20.69 19.04 -11.59
C GLU A 86 -19.50 19.99 -11.39
N SER A 87 -18.72 19.82 -10.31
CA SER A 87 -17.53 20.64 -10.03
C SER A 87 -16.39 20.41 -11.03
N VAL A 88 -16.28 19.21 -11.60
CA VAL A 88 -15.34 18.92 -12.70
C VAL A 88 -15.78 19.63 -13.98
N ILE A 89 -17.08 19.58 -14.30
CA ILE A 89 -17.66 20.26 -15.47
C ILE A 89 -17.54 21.79 -15.33
N GLU A 90 -17.75 22.34 -14.13
CA GLU A 90 -17.56 23.77 -13.85
C GLU A 90 -16.10 24.18 -14.02
N ALA A 91 -15.14 23.46 -13.42
CA ALA A 91 -13.71 23.74 -13.58
C ALA A 91 -13.28 23.78 -15.06
N LEU A 92 -13.71 22.81 -15.87
CA LEU A 92 -13.38 22.75 -17.30
C LEU A 92 -14.04 23.89 -18.10
N ARG A 93 -15.28 24.30 -17.75
CA ARG A 93 -15.95 25.46 -18.37
C ARG A 93 -15.23 26.78 -18.06
N GLU A 94 -14.68 26.90 -16.86
CA GLU A 94 -13.91 28.07 -16.40
C GLU A 94 -12.43 28.01 -16.86
N GLY A 95 -12.09 27.07 -17.75
CA GLY A 95 -10.82 27.03 -18.47
C GLY A 95 -9.71 26.20 -17.80
N ALA A 96 -10.03 25.36 -16.83
CA ALA A 96 -9.08 24.34 -16.37
C ALA A 96 -8.63 23.45 -17.55
N ALA A 97 -7.36 23.12 -17.59
CA ALA A 97 -6.77 22.27 -18.63
C ALA A 97 -7.11 20.79 -18.41
N ASP A 98 -7.17 20.37 -17.14
CA ASP A 98 -7.63 19.04 -16.71
C ASP A 98 -7.94 19.03 -15.20
N TYR A 99 -8.39 17.89 -14.68
CA TYR A 99 -8.76 17.67 -13.28
C TYR A 99 -8.19 16.34 -12.74
N ILE A 100 -7.61 16.38 -11.54
CA ILE A 100 -7.07 15.22 -10.81
C ILE A 100 -7.77 15.07 -9.45
N THR A 101 -8.41 13.92 -9.23
CA THR A 101 -8.94 13.53 -7.91
C THR A 101 -7.79 13.28 -6.92
N LYS A 102 -7.94 13.73 -5.67
CA LYS A 102 -7.16 13.23 -4.51
C LYS A 102 -7.83 11.96 -3.96
N PRO A 103 -7.07 10.93 -3.53
CA PRO A 103 -5.63 10.74 -3.75
C PRO A 103 -5.31 10.47 -5.22
N PHE A 104 -4.07 10.78 -5.62
CA PHE A 104 -3.56 10.64 -6.98
C PHE A 104 -2.27 9.81 -6.99
N SER A 105 -2.04 9.07 -8.07
CA SER A 105 -0.80 8.31 -8.30
C SER A 105 0.12 9.03 -9.28
N LYS A 106 1.38 8.57 -9.37
CA LYS A 106 2.38 9.13 -10.28
C LYS A 106 1.92 9.03 -11.74
N GLU A 107 1.36 7.89 -12.14
CA GLU A 107 0.91 7.60 -13.50
C GLU A 107 -0.27 8.50 -13.90
N LYS A 108 -1.16 8.82 -12.95
CA LYS A 108 -2.28 9.74 -13.20
C LYS A 108 -1.78 11.18 -13.40
N VAL A 109 -0.81 11.62 -12.62
CA VAL A 109 -0.19 12.95 -12.76
C VAL A 109 0.63 13.02 -14.07
N GLU A 110 1.40 11.99 -14.38
CA GLU A 110 2.20 11.87 -15.61
C GLU A 110 1.33 11.90 -16.87
N LYS A 111 0.23 11.12 -16.91
CA LYS A 111 -0.71 11.11 -18.04
C LYS A 111 -1.22 12.53 -18.34
N VAL A 112 -1.81 13.20 -17.34
CA VAL A 112 -2.38 14.55 -17.48
C VAL A 112 -1.34 15.56 -17.96
N LEU A 113 -0.13 15.51 -17.39
CA LEU A 113 0.97 16.39 -17.81
C LEU A 113 1.46 16.07 -19.24
N SER A 114 1.43 14.82 -19.68
CA SER A 114 1.78 14.45 -21.06
C SER A 114 0.79 15.02 -22.08
N GLU A 115 -0.51 14.98 -21.78
CA GLU A 115 -1.58 15.50 -22.64
C GLU A 115 -1.55 17.03 -22.70
N ILE A 116 -1.32 17.69 -21.55
CA ILE A 116 -1.13 19.15 -21.47
C ILE A 116 0.15 19.59 -22.20
N LYS A 117 1.26 18.86 -22.07
CA LYS A 117 2.51 19.17 -22.76
C LYS A 117 2.32 19.21 -24.28
N ILE A 118 1.59 18.26 -24.86
CA ILE A 118 1.25 18.24 -26.29
C ILE A 118 0.51 19.52 -26.72
N ASN A 119 -0.33 20.08 -25.84
CA ASN A 119 -1.08 21.31 -26.13
C ASN A 119 -0.22 22.58 -25.95
N VAL A 120 0.68 22.61 -24.96
CA VAL A 120 1.68 23.68 -24.79
C VAL A 120 2.65 23.72 -25.98
N ASP A 121 3.23 22.57 -26.35
CA ASP A 121 4.16 22.45 -27.49
C ASP A 121 3.47 22.88 -28.80
N LYS A 122 2.18 22.56 -29.00
CA LYS A 122 1.37 23.06 -30.12
C LYS A 122 1.23 24.59 -30.09
N MET A 123 0.80 25.19 -28.97
CA MET A 123 0.65 26.65 -28.85
C MET A 123 1.95 27.39 -29.16
N VAL A 124 3.09 26.90 -28.65
CA VAL A 124 4.42 27.45 -28.95
C VAL A 124 4.75 27.30 -30.43
N SER A 125 4.41 26.18 -31.08
CA SER A 125 4.64 25.99 -32.52
C SER A 125 3.82 26.97 -33.37
N THR A 126 2.56 27.25 -33.03
CA THR A 126 1.70 28.18 -33.77
C THR A 126 2.23 29.62 -33.68
N GLN A 127 2.61 30.08 -32.48
CA GLN A 127 3.14 31.45 -32.31
C GLN A 127 4.47 31.69 -33.04
N ASN A 128 5.27 30.65 -33.28
CA ASN A 128 6.51 30.76 -34.08
C ASN A 128 6.26 30.73 -35.60
N LEU A 129 5.13 30.18 -36.07
CA LEU A 129 4.80 30.13 -37.50
C LEU A 129 4.27 31.46 -38.04
N GLU A 130 3.57 32.27 -37.23
CA GLU A 130 3.03 33.56 -37.67
C GLU A 130 4.09 34.66 -37.94
N GLN A 131 5.33 34.45 -37.51
CA GLN A 131 6.47 35.32 -37.85
C GLN A 131 7.40 34.71 -38.93
N GLY A 132 6.96 33.63 -39.59
CA GLY A 132 7.79 32.67 -40.33
C GLY A 132 7.68 32.62 -41.87
N SER A 133 7.41 33.74 -42.55
CA SER A 133 7.43 33.92 -44.02
C SER A 133 6.28 33.32 -44.88
N ASN A 134 5.90 34.09 -45.91
CA ASN A 134 5.07 33.64 -47.04
C ASN A 134 5.83 32.61 -47.91
N ASN A 135 5.17 31.52 -48.34
CA ASN A 135 4.99 31.16 -49.77
C ASN A 135 4.30 29.80 -50.01
N VAL A 136 3.21 29.83 -50.79
CA VAL A 136 2.81 28.87 -51.85
C VAL A 136 2.87 27.35 -51.57
N THR A 137 1.70 26.80 -51.24
CA THR A 137 1.02 25.67 -51.90
C THR A 137 1.79 24.37 -52.25
N GLU A 138 1.42 23.26 -51.57
CA GLU A 138 0.86 22.08 -52.27
C GLU A 138 -0.07 21.26 -51.34
N PHE A 139 -1.17 20.73 -51.88
CA PHE A 139 -2.06 19.79 -51.19
C PHE A 139 -1.76 18.36 -51.69
N LYS A 140 -1.66 17.41 -50.76
CA LYS A 140 -1.79 15.96 -51.05
C LYS A 140 -2.31 15.22 -49.81
N GLU A 141 -2.79 14.01 -50.04
CA GLU A 141 -3.89 13.38 -49.32
C GLU A 141 -3.57 11.90 -49.03
N PHE A 142 -4.40 11.22 -48.22
CA PHE A 142 -4.34 9.79 -47.86
C PHE A 142 -3.17 9.35 -46.93
N THR A 143 -3.32 8.41 -45.98
CA THR A 143 -4.49 7.60 -45.53
C THR A 143 -4.48 7.47 -44.01
N VAL A 144 -5.63 7.23 -43.37
CA VAL A 144 -5.71 6.67 -42.00
C VAL A 144 -6.03 5.18 -42.12
N ASP A 145 -5.15 4.30 -41.63
CA ASP A 145 -5.43 2.87 -41.54
C ASP A 145 -6.29 2.57 -40.30
N THR A 146 -7.46 2.00 -40.53
CA THR A 146 -8.40 1.59 -39.48
C THR A 146 -8.37 0.07 -39.29
N GLN A 147 -8.10 -0.40 -38.07
CA GLN A 147 -8.60 -1.70 -37.63
C GLN A 147 -9.35 -1.55 -36.31
N TYR A 148 -10.67 -1.68 -36.42
CA TYR A 148 -11.63 -1.82 -35.32
C TYR A 148 -12.43 -3.10 -35.60
N GLU A 149 -12.59 -3.93 -34.58
CA GLU A 149 -13.80 -4.75 -34.38
C GLU A 149 -14.24 -4.42 -32.94
N SER A 150 -15.36 -3.73 -32.68
CA SER A 150 -16.78 -4.06 -32.93
C SER A 150 -17.29 -5.15 -31.94
N GLN A 151 -18.53 -5.13 -31.42
CA GLN A 151 -19.71 -4.25 -31.55
C GLN A 151 -20.49 -4.33 -30.20
N GLU A 152 -21.44 -3.46 -29.82
CA GLU A 152 -22.18 -2.42 -30.55
C GLU A 152 -22.39 -1.13 -29.70
N VAL A 153 -23.60 -0.58 -29.61
CA VAL A 153 -23.93 0.84 -29.33
C VAL A 153 -25.32 0.98 -28.68
N TYR A 154 -25.61 2.08 -27.95
CA TYR A 154 -26.85 2.90 -27.97
C TYR A 154 -26.70 4.07 -26.96
N GLU A 155 -26.10 5.21 -27.35
CA GLU A 155 -26.74 6.40 -27.95
C GLU A 155 -27.59 7.24 -26.96
N SER A 156 -27.86 8.52 -27.15
CA SER A 156 -27.28 9.70 -27.83
C SER A 156 -28.45 10.72 -27.93
N HIS A 157 -28.18 12.02 -28.05
CA HIS A 157 -28.93 12.96 -28.92
C HIS A 157 -28.19 14.32 -28.99
N LYS A 158 -28.62 15.20 -29.89
CA LYS A 158 -27.80 16.29 -30.44
C LYS A 158 -28.44 17.69 -30.30
N ILE A 159 -27.59 18.67 -30.01
CA ILE A 159 -27.43 19.99 -30.69
C ILE A 159 -28.56 21.04 -30.66
N GLU A 160 -28.12 22.29 -30.52
CA GLU A 160 -28.68 23.63 -30.85
C GLU A 160 -30.10 23.78 -31.43
N GLU A 161 -30.82 24.84 -31.02
CA GLU A 161 -31.19 25.92 -31.98
C GLU A 161 -31.76 27.24 -31.35
N ILE A 162 -31.51 28.36 -32.07
CA ILE A 162 -32.32 29.60 -32.21
C ILE A 162 -32.35 30.68 -31.10
N ASN A 163 -32.42 31.95 -31.56
CA ASN A 163 -32.37 33.22 -30.82
C ASN A 163 -33.75 33.86 -30.54
N ASN A 164 -33.73 34.94 -29.73
CA ASN A 164 -34.66 36.09 -29.69
C ASN A 164 -36.06 35.94 -29.07
N ILE A 165 -36.31 36.65 -27.94
CA ILE A 165 -37.18 37.87 -27.86
C ILE A 165 -37.30 38.38 -26.39
N VAL A 166 -37.09 39.69 -26.18
CA VAL A 166 -37.64 40.67 -25.16
C VAL A 166 -37.95 40.20 -23.71
N GLY A 167 -37.68 40.94 -22.63
CA GLY A 167 -37.22 42.35 -22.42
C GLY A 167 -38.01 43.05 -21.28
N GLN A 168 -37.61 44.27 -20.87
CA GLN A 168 -38.13 45.09 -19.72
C GLN A 168 -37.80 44.53 -18.32
N GLU A 169 -37.57 45.30 -17.24
CA GLU A 169 -37.31 46.75 -16.99
C GLU A 169 -35.99 46.83 -16.17
N GLU A 170 -35.06 47.79 -16.30
CA GLU A 170 -35.08 49.27 -16.19
C GLU A 170 -35.09 49.85 -14.75
N ASP A 171 -34.06 50.68 -14.48
CA ASP A 171 -34.02 51.88 -13.62
C ASP A 171 -34.06 51.78 -12.06
N GLU A 172 -33.40 52.65 -11.26
CA GLU A 172 -32.41 53.73 -11.53
C GLU A 172 -31.64 54.15 -10.25
N MET A 173 -30.48 54.84 -10.41
CA MET A 173 -29.93 55.93 -9.53
C MET A 173 -29.60 55.65 -8.03
N GLU A 174 -28.74 56.41 -7.30
CA GLU A 174 -27.70 57.43 -7.58
C GLU A 174 -26.62 57.35 -6.45
N SER A 175 -25.33 57.70 -6.63
CA SER A 175 -24.68 59.03 -6.44
C SER A 175 -24.82 59.67 -5.02
N ALA A 176 -23.88 60.44 -4.46
CA ALA A 176 -22.61 60.97 -4.95
C ALA A 176 -21.55 61.31 -3.85
N GLN A 177 -20.26 61.13 -4.19
CA GLN A 177 -19.15 62.10 -4.10
C GLN A 177 -18.61 62.77 -2.80
N VAL A 178 -17.30 62.57 -2.60
CA VAL A 178 -16.21 63.59 -2.47
C VAL A 178 -15.85 64.21 -1.10
N GLU A 179 -14.54 64.53 -1.03
CA GLU A 179 -13.66 65.12 0.00
C GLU A 179 -13.90 66.67 0.20
N PRO A 180 -13.06 67.50 0.89
CA PRO A 180 -11.76 67.23 1.53
C PRO A 180 -11.41 67.97 2.87
N GLU A 181 -10.18 67.72 3.31
CA GLU A 181 -9.20 68.64 3.95
C GLU A 181 -9.34 69.20 5.40
N SER A 182 -8.27 68.91 6.15
CA SER A 182 -7.41 69.85 6.92
C SER A 182 -7.47 69.91 8.47
N ASP A 183 -6.32 69.55 9.06
CA ASP A 183 -5.57 70.28 10.11
C ASP A 183 -6.16 70.49 11.54
N ASN A 184 -5.38 70.45 12.64
CA ASN A 184 -3.91 70.42 12.79
C ASN A 184 -3.45 69.82 14.16
N TYR A 185 -2.12 69.78 14.39
CA TYR A 185 -1.36 69.60 15.65
C TYR A 185 -0.98 68.19 16.18
N SER A 186 0.07 67.63 15.56
CA SER A 186 1.44 67.55 16.12
C SER A 186 1.84 66.67 17.34
N ILE A 187 2.85 65.81 17.07
CA ILE A 187 4.07 65.50 17.89
C ILE A 187 3.95 64.47 19.05
N GLU A 188 4.34 63.21 18.74
CA GLU A 188 5.47 62.39 19.26
C GLU A 188 6.17 62.71 20.64
N PRO A 189 6.93 61.75 21.26
CA PRO A 189 6.78 60.27 21.30
C PRO A 189 7.24 59.58 22.65
N MET A 190 7.32 58.23 22.63
CA MET A 190 8.28 57.32 23.35
C MET A 190 8.33 57.12 24.89
N GLU A 191 7.91 55.90 25.29
CA GLU A 191 8.70 54.79 25.90
C GLU A 191 9.78 54.95 27.04
N LYS A 192 9.54 54.20 28.14
CA LYS A 192 10.42 53.22 28.87
C LYS A 192 11.62 53.62 29.79
N LYS A 193 11.52 53.13 31.06
CA LYS A 193 12.58 52.59 31.98
C LYS A 193 13.68 53.55 32.49
N ALA A 194 14.33 53.40 33.66
CA ALA A 194 14.16 52.61 34.91
C ALA A 194 14.59 53.54 36.11
N ASP A 195 14.78 53.22 37.41
CA ASP A 195 15.33 52.08 38.15
C ASP A 195 14.89 52.09 39.67
N ALA A 196 15.56 51.36 40.57
CA ALA A 196 15.08 50.92 41.91
C ALA A 196 15.63 51.67 43.17
N PHE A 197 15.56 50.99 44.35
CA PHE A 197 15.95 51.35 45.75
C PHE A 197 14.94 52.16 46.61
N GLU A 198 14.78 51.96 47.94
CA GLU A 198 14.87 50.76 48.83
C GLU A 198 14.41 51.09 50.28
N TYR A 199 13.79 50.13 51.01
CA TYR A 199 13.47 50.15 52.47
C TYR A 199 12.58 51.31 53.02
N GLN A 200 11.95 51.27 54.21
CA GLN A 200 12.07 50.37 55.38
C GLN A 200 10.70 50.10 56.07
N SER A 201 10.66 49.17 57.03
CA SER A 201 9.54 48.77 57.92
C SER A 201 9.33 49.78 59.10
N ASP A 202 8.39 49.68 60.07
CA ASP A 202 7.78 48.55 60.81
C ASP A 202 6.41 48.90 61.50
N GLU A 203 5.68 47.85 61.93
CA GLU A 203 4.91 47.61 63.20
C GLU A 203 4.37 48.76 64.11
N ARG A 204 3.27 48.64 64.92
CA ARG A 204 2.26 47.58 65.23
C ARG A 204 1.02 48.17 65.97
N GLU A 205 -0.14 47.49 65.81
CA GLU A 205 -1.26 47.20 66.77
C GLU A 205 -1.74 48.10 67.95
N ARG A 206 -3.08 48.31 68.02
CA ARG A 206 -4.02 48.32 69.21
C ARG A 206 -3.86 49.46 70.27
N GLU A 207 -4.79 49.81 71.17
CA GLU A 207 -6.16 49.39 71.64
C GLU A 207 -6.89 50.69 72.17
N VAL A 208 -8.24 50.85 72.20
CA VAL A 208 -9.24 50.58 73.30
C VAL A 208 -8.90 51.30 74.65
N GLU A 209 -9.78 51.99 75.42
CA GLU A 209 -11.26 51.98 75.60
C GLU A 209 -11.91 53.41 75.79
N GLU A 210 -12.97 53.57 76.60
CA GLU A 210 -13.78 54.79 76.85
C GLU A 210 -13.42 55.54 78.17
N SER A 211 -14.05 56.71 78.45
CA SER A 211 -14.26 57.19 79.85
C SER A 211 -15.43 58.18 80.01
N VAL A 212 -16.11 58.12 81.17
CA VAL A 212 -17.31 58.91 81.55
C VAL A 212 -17.06 59.63 82.90
N VAL A 213 -17.57 60.86 83.08
CA VAL A 213 -17.59 61.57 84.38
C VAL A 213 -18.94 62.30 84.59
N SER A 214 -19.37 62.45 85.85
CA SER A 214 -20.76 62.74 86.26
C SER A 214 -20.95 63.97 87.20
N PHE A 215 -22.21 64.29 87.52
CA PHE A 215 -22.69 65.41 88.36
C PHE A 215 -22.35 65.36 89.86
N ASN A 216 -22.31 66.54 90.51
CA ASN A 216 -22.94 66.91 91.82
C ASN A 216 -22.50 68.34 92.27
N LYS A 217 -23.02 68.99 93.34
CA LYS A 217 -24.41 69.37 93.76
C LYS A 217 -24.32 70.33 94.99
N GLU A 218 -25.36 71.16 95.22
CA GLU A 218 -25.62 71.99 96.45
C GLU A 218 -24.69 73.23 96.62
N LEU A 219 -25.07 74.39 97.18
CA LEU A 219 -25.90 74.72 98.37
C LEU A 219 -26.78 76.00 98.17
N PHE A 220 -27.52 76.45 99.20
CA PHE A 220 -28.45 77.62 99.21
C PHE A 220 -28.15 78.61 100.38
N GLN A 221 -28.91 79.73 100.45
CA GLN A 221 -28.93 80.80 101.49
C GLN A 221 -27.86 81.93 101.36
N ASP A 222 -28.12 83.22 101.67
CA ASP A 222 -29.39 83.88 102.06
C ASP A 222 -29.47 85.41 101.76
N ILE A 223 -30.72 85.91 101.64
CA ILE A 223 -31.27 87.26 101.94
C ILE A 223 -30.49 88.56 101.55
N HIS A 224 -31.08 89.39 100.66
CA HIS A 224 -31.55 90.76 101.01
C HIS A 224 -32.43 91.44 99.92
N LYS A 225 -33.37 92.30 100.35
CA LYS A 225 -34.20 93.29 99.61
C LYS A 225 -34.24 94.60 100.46
N PRO A 226 -34.79 95.75 100.01
CA PRO A 226 -35.35 96.15 98.69
C PRO A 226 -34.44 97.23 98.01
N SER A 227 -34.78 98.35 97.34
CA SER A 227 -36.05 99.11 97.07
C SER A 227 -35.90 100.22 96.00
N PHE A 228 -37.01 100.55 95.30
CA PHE A 228 -37.35 101.87 94.65
C PHE A 228 -36.45 102.46 93.52
N PHE A 229 -36.93 103.27 92.56
CA PHE A 229 -38.24 103.93 92.32
C PHE A 229 -38.72 103.84 90.83
N GLU A 230 -40.01 103.52 90.66
CA GLU A 230 -41.04 104.00 89.69
C GLU A 230 -40.83 104.39 88.20
N ASN A 231 -41.92 104.10 87.44
CA ASN A 231 -42.46 104.80 86.25
C ASN A 231 -41.85 104.59 84.84
N GLU A 232 -42.18 103.44 84.22
CA GLU A 232 -42.73 103.38 82.84
C GLU A 232 -43.37 102.00 82.57
N LYS A 233 -44.52 101.93 81.88
CA LYS A 233 -45.10 100.64 81.42
C LYS A 233 -44.45 100.20 80.11
N ARG A 234 -43.50 99.27 80.17
CA ARG A 234 -42.87 98.64 79.01
C ARG A 234 -43.11 97.13 79.00
N ALA A 235 -43.13 96.54 77.81
CA ALA A 235 -43.17 95.09 77.66
C ALA A 235 -41.79 94.47 77.90
N TYR A 236 -41.77 93.27 78.44
CA TYR A 236 -40.59 92.44 78.65
C TYR A 236 -40.87 91.04 78.12
N LEU A 237 -39.93 90.49 77.35
CA LEU A 237 -39.86 89.05 77.09
C LEU A 237 -39.35 88.38 78.37
N GLU A 238 -40.13 87.47 78.95
CA GLU A 238 -39.85 86.83 80.25
C GLU A 238 -39.23 85.44 80.12
N ASP A 239 -39.68 84.64 79.14
CA ASP A 239 -39.20 83.26 78.91
C ASP A 239 -39.24 82.89 77.42
N VAL A 240 -38.35 81.98 77.00
CA VAL A 240 -38.26 81.45 75.64
C VAL A 240 -38.01 79.95 75.69
N ARG A 241 -38.91 79.17 75.10
CA ARG A 241 -38.89 77.69 75.16
C ARG A 241 -38.89 77.10 73.76
N VAL A 242 -38.10 76.04 73.55
CA VAL A 242 -38.16 75.22 72.34
C VAL A 242 -38.46 73.78 72.74
N TYR A 243 -39.46 73.18 72.10
CA TYR A 243 -39.86 71.77 72.30
C TYR A 243 -40.35 71.14 70.99
N GLU A 244 -40.49 69.82 70.97
CA GLU A 244 -40.97 69.05 69.81
C GLU A 244 -42.43 68.61 70.03
N GLU A 245 -43.30 68.93 69.08
CA GLU A 245 -44.65 68.37 68.91
C GLU A 245 -44.63 67.30 67.80
N SER A 246 -45.70 66.50 67.72
CA SER A 246 -45.87 65.48 66.66
C SER A 246 -45.81 66.02 65.23
N ILE A 247 -46.06 67.31 65.02
CA ILE A 247 -46.04 67.98 63.72
C ILE A 247 -44.74 68.76 63.42
N GLY A 248 -43.82 68.86 64.39
CA GLY A 248 -42.56 69.61 64.25
C GLY A 248 -42.13 70.35 65.51
N TYR A 249 -41.33 71.41 65.36
CA TYR A 249 -40.72 72.12 66.49
C TYR A 249 -41.49 73.40 66.84
N VAL A 250 -41.74 73.63 68.13
CA VAL A 250 -42.42 74.82 68.63
C VAL A 250 -41.42 75.69 69.39
N LEU A 251 -41.33 76.96 69.00
CA LEU A 251 -40.66 78.03 69.74
C LEU A 251 -41.74 78.90 70.39
N SER A 252 -41.86 78.84 71.72
CA SER A 252 -42.76 79.68 72.51
C SER A 252 -42.01 80.89 73.08
N LEU A 253 -42.60 82.07 72.94
CA LEU A 253 -42.12 83.35 73.43
C LEU A 253 -43.14 83.90 74.45
N HIS A 254 -42.74 84.10 75.70
CA HIS A 254 -43.61 84.55 76.78
C HIS A 254 -43.30 86.00 77.17
N PHE A 255 -44.34 86.83 77.34
CA PHE A 255 -44.21 88.27 77.62
C PHE A 255 -45.01 88.69 78.86
N ASN A 256 -44.59 89.75 79.54
CA ASN A 256 -45.29 90.26 80.73
C ASN A 256 -46.62 90.99 80.43
N GLN A 257 -46.88 91.30 79.16
CA GLN A 257 -48.11 91.89 78.61
C GLN A 257 -48.12 91.70 77.08
N SER A 258 -49.28 91.89 76.43
CA SER A 258 -49.44 91.83 74.97
C SER A 258 -48.45 92.75 74.22
N VAL A 259 -47.85 92.23 73.14
CA VAL A 259 -46.84 92.94 72.31
C VAL A 259 -47.25 93.06 70.85
N THR A 260 -46.80 94.13 70.19
CA THR A 260 -46.83 94.24 68.72
C THR A 260 -45.58 93.59 68.14
N TYR A 261 -45.70 92.85 67.04
CA TYR A 261 -44.55 92.21 66.40
C TYR A 261 -44.63 92.21 64.87
N SER A 262 -43.51 91.92 64.20
CA SER A 262 -43.43 91.71 62.75
C SER A 262 -42.46 90.57 62.40
N PHE A 263 -42.73 89.85 61.31
CA PHE A 263 -41.88 88.78 60.78
C PHE A 263 -41.18 89.22 59.49
N GLY A 264 -39.89 88.90 59.38
CA GLY A 264 -39.09 89.03 58.16
C GLY A 264 -38.34 87.74 57.83
N LYS A 265 -37.99 87.55 56.56
CA LYS A 265 -37.06 86.47 56.16
C LYS A 265 -35.62 86.97 56.24
N MET A 266 -34.69 86.12 56.70
CA MET A 266 -33.27 86.46 56.71
C MET A 266 -32.75 86.71 55.28
N LYS A 267 -31.96 87.78 55.09
CA LYS A 267 -31.32 88.09 53.79
C LYS A 267 -30.09 87.21 53.52
N ILE A 268 -29.49 86.64 54.55
CA ILE A 268 -28.29 85.80 54.50
C ILE A 268 -28.52 84.63 55.48
N GLY A 269 -28.32 83.40 55.01
CA GLY A 269 -28.66 82.18 55.76
C GLY A 269 -30.13 81.74 55.61
N ASN A 270 -30.43 80.48 55.93
CA ASN A 270 -31.78 79.96 56.00
C ASN A 270 -32.37 80.26 57.39
N GLY A 271 -33.48 81.01 57.43
CA GLY A 271 -34.13 81.38 58.67
C GLY A 271 -35.05 82.59 58.56
N PHE A 272 -35.63 82.96 59.69
CA PHE A 272 -36.61 84.04 59.85
C PHE A 272 -36.21 84.94 61.03
N ILE A 273 -36.63 86.20 61.00
CA ILE A 273 -36.43 87.17 62.09
C ILE A 273 -37.80 87.63 62.58
N VAL A 274 -38.01 87.57 63.89
CA VAL A 274 -39.13 88.21 64.57
C VAL A 274 -38.63 89.52 65.18
N ASN A 275 -39.36 90.60 65.01
CA ASN A 275 -39.11 91.90 65.63
C ASN A 275 -40.27 92.21 66.58
N ILE A 276 -40.02 92.28 67.88
CA ILE A 276 -41.00 92.64 68.91
C ILE A 276 -40.83 94.12 69.27
N GLU A 277 -41.86 94.92 69.03
CA GLU A 277 -41.80 96.37 69.14
C GLU A 277 -42.04 96.86 70.57
N ASN A 278 -41.26 97.87 71.02
CA ASN A 278 -41.34 98.46 72.36
C ASN A 278 -41.18 97.44 73.52
N CYS A 279 -40.47 96.35 73.26
CA CYS A 279 -40.19 95.27 74.20
C CYS A 279 -38.72 95.31 74.65
N ARG A 280 -38.47 94.90 75.89
CA ARG A 280 -37.13 94.71 76.46
C ARG A 280 -36.82 93.25 76.72
N LEU A 281 -35.53 92.93 76.85
CA LEU A 281 -35.08 91.60 77.24
C LEU A 281 -35.01 91.48 78.76
N SER A 282 -35.61 90.44 79.35
CA SER A 282 -35.41 90.17 80.78
C SER A 282 -33.98 89.69 81.07
N PRO A 283 -33.33 90.10 82.18
CA PRO A 283 -31.91 89.79 82.47
C PRO A 283 -31.54 88.32 82.68
N HIS A 284 -32.45 87.39 82.38
CA HIS A 284 -32.34 85.95 82.62
C HIS A 284 -32.35 85.15 81.30
N ILE A 285 -32.73 85.79 80.18
CA ILE A 285 -32.82 85.14 78.87
C ILE A 285 -31.44 85.11 78.23
N LYS A 286 -31.12 83.99 77.57
CA LYS A 286 -29.87 83.83 76.83
C LYS A 286 -29.99 84.46 75.43
N GLU A 287 -29.11 85.40 75.13
CA GLU A 287 -29.00 86.06 73.83
C GLU A 287 -28.67 85.09 72.67
N VAL A 288 -28.08 83.92 72.96
CA VAL A 288 -27.84 82.86 71.97
C VAL A 288 -28.21 81.50 72.54
N MET A 289 -28.98 80.73 71.77
CA MET A 289 -29.31 79.33 72.01
C MET A 289 -28.97 78.52 70.76
N ARG A 290 -28.32 77.37 70.93
CA ARG A 290 -27.96 76.42 69.86
C ARG A 290 -28.51 75.05 70.20
N PHE A 291 -28.88 74.29 69.17
CA PHE A 291 -29.50 72.97 69.34
C PHE A 291 -28.78 71.94 68.47
N GLU A 292 -28.58 70.74 69.00
CA GLU A 292 -27.90 69.63 68.31
C GLU A 292 -28.84 68.84 67.39
N ASN A 293 -30.13 69.18 67.38
CA ASN A 293 -31.18 68.45 66.64
C ASN A 293 -31.24 68.80 65.14
N GLY A 294 -30.45 69.76 64.65
CA GLY A 294 -30.26 70.07 63.22
C GLY A 294 -31.39 70.86 62.56
N SER A 295 -32.64 70.60 62.93
CA SER A 295 -33.82 71.27 62.36
C SER A 295 -33.89 72.76 62.71
N VAL A 296 -33.39 73.14 63.90
CA VAL A 296 -33.20 74.52 64.35
C VAL A 296 -31.74 74.65 64.79
N GLU A 297 -30.95 75.46 64.09
CA GLU A 297 -29.50 75.51 64.30
C GLU A 297 -29.10 76.48 65.42
N GLU A 298 -29.61 77.71 65.36
CA GLU A 298 -29.33 78.78 66.32
C GLU A 298 -30.56 79.69 66.42
N ILE A 299 -30.93 80.06 67.65
CA ILE A 299 -31.83 81.17 67.93
C ILE A 299 -30.99 82.26 68.61
N ARG A 300 -31.04 83.47 68.08
CA ARG A 300 -30.36 84.64 68.64
C ARG A 300 -31.36 85.73 68.98
N ILE A 301 -31.16 86.37 70.14
CA ILE A 301 -32.05 87.38 70.72
C ILE A 301 -31.23 88.61 71.10
N GLU A 302 -31.53 89.77 70.52
CA GLU A 302 -30.82 91.04 70.75
C GLU A 302 -31.82 92.18 71.03
N GLU A 303 -31.67 92.94 72.14
CA GLU A 303 -32.40 94.20 72.34
C GLU A 303 -31.68 95.33 71.60
N ILE A 304 -32.31 95.91 70.57
CA ILE A 304 -31.76 97.01 69.78
C ILE A 304 -32.76 98.16 69.78
N SER A 305 -32.32 99.32 70.28
CA SER A 305 -33.09 100.57 70.31
C SER A 305 -34.47 100.50 71.01
N GLY A 306 -34.70 99.51 71.88
CA GLY A 306 -35.97 99.32 72.59
C GLY A 306 -36.96 98.35 71.92
N ASN A 307 -36.51 97.60 70.91
CA ASN A 307 -37.18 96.43 70.36
C ASN A 307 -36.35 95.16 70.63
N VAL A 308 -36.98 94.00 70.69
CA VAL A 308 -36.29 92.69 70.76
C VAL A 308 -36.34 92.01 69.40
N TYR A 309 -35.17 91.69 68.85
CA TYR A 309 -35.04 90.96 67.59
C TYR A 309 -34.65 89.51 67.85
N ILE A 310 -35.40 88.57 67.28
CA ILE A 310 -35.25 87.12 67.45
C ILE A 310 -34.95 86.49 66.08
N ALA A 311 -33.68 86.19 65.80
CA ALA A 311 -33.26 85.52 64.57
C ALA A 311 -33.25 84.00 64.77
N ILE A 312 -34.06 83.29 63.99
CA ILE A 312 -34.26 81.83 64.05
C ILE A 312 -33.63 81.22 62.80
N LYS A 313 -32.46 80.59 62.95
CA LYS A 313 -31.76 79.88 61.88
C LYS A 313 -32.29 78.45 61.77
N THR A 314 -32.90 78.10 60.63
CA THR A 314 -33.56 76.80 60.43
C THR A 314 -33.62 76.43 58.96
N MET A 315 -33.50 75.13 58.67
CA MET A 315 -33.70 74.57 57.34
C MET A 315 -35.19 74.35 57.00
N ILE A 316 -36.09 74.45 57.98
CA ILE A 316 -37.53 74.27 57.80
C ILE A 316 -38.13 75.47 57.07
N LYS A 317 -38.88 75.19 55.99
CA LYS A 317 -39.44 76.22 55.08
C LYS A 317 -40.92 76.55 55.33
N LYS A 318 -41.61 75.78 56.18
CA LYS A 318 -43.02 75.99 56.56
C LYS A 318 -43.12 76.24 58.06
N PHE A 319 -43.81 77.32 58.42
CA PHE A 319 -44.15 77.59 59.81
C PHE A 319 -45.55 78.18 59.94
N ASN A 320 -46.19 77.92 61.07
CA ASN A 320 -47.42 78.59 61.49
C ASN A 320 -47.13 79.38 62.78
N ILE A 321 -47.96 80.37 63.08
CA ILE A 321 -47.94 81.12 64.35
C ILE A 321 -49.23 80.79 65.12
N ARG A 322 -49.13 80.65 66.45
CA ARG A 322 -50.27 80.67 67.37
C ARG A 322 -50.06 81.86 68.33
N GLU A 323 -51.11 82.60 68.61
CA GLU A 323 -51.10 83.73 69.56
C GLU A 323 -52.01 83.44 70.75
N ASN A 324 -51.61 83.92 71.92
CA ASN A 324 -52.45 84.13 73.10
C ASN A 324 -52.05 85.48 73.74
N GLU A 325 -52.83 86.01 74.70
CA GLU A 325 -52.67 87.40 75.19
C GLU A 325 -51.24 87.80 75.61
N ASP A 326 -50.47 86.85 76.12
CA ASP A 326 -49.11 86.98 76.65
C ASP A 326 -48.08 86.04 76.00
N ILE A 327 -48.46 85.25 74.97
CA ILE A 327 -47.62 84.20 74.38
C ILE A 327 -47.69 84.18 72.84
N ILE A 328 -46.53 84.03 72.19
CA ILE A 328 -46.42 83.78 70.74
C ILE A 328 -45.70 82.44 70.52
N GLU A 329 -46.35 81.46 69.90
CA GLU A 329 -45.75 80.19 69.50
C GLU A 329 -45.49 80.15 67.99
N ILE A 330 -44.29 79.71 67.60
CA ILE A 330 -43.85 79.54 66.20
C ILE A 330 -43.63 78.05 65.94
N VAL A 331 -44.49 77.46 65.12
CA VAL A 331 -44.55 76.01 64.86
C VAL A 331 -43.92 75.69 63.51
N LEU A 332 -42.67 75.21 63.53
CA LEU A 332 -41.87 74.81 62.37
C LEU A 332 -42.22 73.37 61.94
N GLN A 333 -42.83 73.19 60.76
CA GLN A 333 -43.35 71.89 60.32
C GLN A 333 -42.31 71.00 59.62
N LYS A 334 -42.27 69.70 59.96
CA LYS A 334 -41.39 68.70 59.29
C LYS A 334 -41.79 68.47 57.83
N GLY A 335 -40.83 68.00 57.02
CA GLY A 335 -41.03 67.79 55.58
C GLY A 335 -41.73 66.47 55.27
N SER A 336 -42.92 66.51 54.66
CA SER A 336 -43.62 65.30 54.21
C SER A 336 -42.91 64.65 53.02
N SER A 337 -42.54 63.38 53.17
CA SER A 337 -41.95 62.51 52.14
C SER A 337 -42.88 61.34 51.84
N ARG A 338 -42.90 60.88 50.60
CA ARG A 338 -43.78 59.79 50.14
C ARG A 338 -43.01 58.78 49.31
N VAL A 339 -43.35 57.50 49.50
CA VAL A 339 -42.92 56.39 48.65
C VAL A 339 -44.08 56.02 47.72
N SER A 340 -43.78 55.77 46.44
CA SER A 340 -44.76 55.30 45.45
C SER A 340 -44.11 54.30 44.49
N TYR A 341 -44.93 53.47 43.83
CA TYR A 341 -44.49 52.52 42.80
C TYR A 341 -45.31 52.72 41.52
N ASN A 342 -44.63 52.63 40.38
CA ASN A 342 -45.23 52.61 39.05
C ASN A 342 -44.96 51.25 38.40
N PRO A 343 -45.97 50.36 38.31
CA PRO A 343 -45.85 49.04 37.66
C PRO A 343 -45.33 49.10 36.21
N ILE A 344 -45.83 50.06 35.42
CA ILE A 344 -45.56 50.13 33.97
C ILE A 344 -44.08 50.45 33.70
N SER A 345 -43.47 51.31 34.52
CA SER A 345 -42.05 51.67 34.41
C SER A 345 -41.14 50.95 35.41
N LYS A 346 -41.70 49.98 36.17
CA LYS A 346 -41.07 49.23 37.27
C LYS A 346 -40.25 50.15 38.20
N LEU A 347 -40.78 51.34 38.50
CA LEU A 347 -40.08 52.44 39.16
C LEU A 347 -40.67 52.71 40.55
N ILE A 348 -39.84 52.58 41.58
CA ILE A 348 -40.14 53.06 42.94
C ILE A 348 -39.64 54.50 43.03
N LEU A 349 -40.47 55.45 43.47
CA LEU A 349 -40.13 56.86 43.61
C LEU A 349 -40.28 57.32 45.06
N ILE A 350 -39.22 57.95 45.58
CA ILE A 350 -39.14 58.54 46.92
C ILE A 350 -39.06 60.06 46.79
N GLU A 351 -40.10 60.76 47.25
CA GLU A 351 -40.25 62.21 47.15
C GLU A 351 -39.62 62.94 48.34
N ASN A 352 -39.05 64.13 48.11
CA ASN A 352 -38.42 64.99 49.13
C ASN A 352 -37.25 64.36 49.88
N VAL A 353 -36.52 63.43 49.25
CA VAL A 353 -35.27 62.83 49.76
C VAL A 353 -34.16 63.01 48.73
N GLU A 354 -32.98 63.42 49.20
CA GLU A 354 -31.76 63.53 48.38
C GLU A 354 -30.96 62.23 48.44
N LYS A 355 -30.32 61.85 47.33
CA LYS A 355 -29.58 60.58 47.16
C LYS A 355 -28.52 60.30 48.23
N ARG A 356 -27.83 61.33 48.74
CA ARG A 356 -26.85 61.19 49.83
C ARG A 356 -27.41 60.65 51.15
N HIS A 357 -28.74 60.68 51.34
CA HIS A 357 -29.41 60.12 52.51
C HIS A 357 -29.97 58.72 52.26
N ILE A 358 -29.82 58.15 51.06
CA ILE A 358 -30.33 56.83 50.68
C ILE A 358 -29.17 55.83 50.58
N HIS A 359 -29.30 54.72 51.31
CA HIS A 359 -28.49 53.51 51.13
C HIS A 359 -29.41 52.36 50.72
N VAL A 360 -28.97 51.50 49.81
CA VAL A 360 -29.78 50.39 49.27
C VAL A 360 -29.03 49.08 49.48
N GLU A 361 -29.66 48.14 50.17
CA GLU A 361 -29.18 46.80 50.47
C GLU A 361 -30.03 45.79 49.69
N LYS A 362 -29.42 45.00 48.80
CA LYS A 362 -30.09 43.85 48.16
C LYS A 362 -29.97 42.63 49.07
N ILE A 363 -31.11 42.02 49.37
CA ILE A 363 -31.28 40.85 50.24
C ILE A 363 -32.09 39.82 49.43
N GLU A 364 -32.00 38.53 49.76
CA GLU A 364 -32.74 37.50 49.01
C GLU A 364 -34.26 37.77 49.01
N GLY A 365 -34.84 37.94 47.82
CA GLY A 365 -36.25 38.30 47.61
C GLY A 365 -36.66 39.70 48.11
N HIS A 366 -35.72 40.56 48.51
CA HIS A 366 -36.02 41.86 49.12
C HIS A 366 -35.01 42.97 48.76
N LEU A 367 -35.51 44.18 48.50
CA LEU A 367 -34.69 45.40 48.48
C LEU A 367 -34.99 46.23 49.72
N LYS A 368 -33.94 46.59 50.47
CA LYS A 368 -34.03 47.40 51.70
C LYS A 368 -33.42 48.77 51.45
N ILE A 369 -34.23 49.82 51.52
CA ILE A 369 -33.79 51.21 51.33
C ILE A 369 -33.76 51.90 52.69
N ASN A 370 -32.56 52.20 53.19
CA ASN A 370 -32.36 52.93 54.43
C ASN A 370 -32.25 54.43 54.13
N ILE A 371 -33.11 55.23 54.75
CA ILE A 371 -33.17 56.68 54.62
C ILE A 371 -32.66 57.33 55.90
N LEU A 372 -31.43 57.84 55.84
CA LEU A 372 -30.70 58.44 56.96
C LEU A 372 -31.01 59.95 57.07
N ASN A 373 -32.29 60.27 57.29
CA ASN A 373 -32.76 61.65 57.48
C ASN A 373 -33.87 61.69 58.55
N LYS A 374 -33.75 62.60 59.53
CA LYS A 374 -34.66 62.76 60.68
C LYS A 374 -35.64 63.94 60.56
N ASP A 375 -35.44 64.82 59.59
CA ASP A 375 -36.27 66.02 59.34
C ASP A 375 -37.49 65.72 58.44
N ILE A 376 -37.55 64.52 57.86
CA ILE A 376 -38.68 64.04 57.06
C ILE A 376 -39.70 63.27 57.90
N PHE A 377 -40.96 63.36 57.47
CA PHE A 377 -42.05 62.50 57.92
C PHE A 377 -42.50 61.61 56.77
N MET A 378 -42.59 60.30 57.01
CA MET A 378 -43.21 59.33 56.12
C MET A 378 -44.36 58.64 56.87
N GLU A 379 -45.40 58.24 56.15
CA GLU A 379 -46.45 57.37 56.70
C GLU A 379 -45.90 55.94 56.82
N GLU A 380 -45.84 55.43 58.06
CA GLU A 380 -45.44 54.06 58.36
C GLU A 380 -46.58 53.07 58.00
N GLY A 381 -46.24 51.93 57.42
CA GLY A 381 -47.21 50.90 57.05
C GLY A 381 -46.81 50.03 55.87
N LYS A 382 -47.59 48.96 55.65
CA LYS A 382 -47.39 47.97 54.59
C LYS A 382 -48.41 48.13 53.47
N ASN A 383 -47.94 48.43 52.27
CA ASN A 383 -48.73 48.49 51.06
C ASN A 383 -48.53 47.20 50.24
N ILE A 384 -49.62 46.49 49.93
CA ILE A 384 -49.61 45.25 49.15
C ILE A 384 -49.98 45.60 47.71
N LEU A 385 -49.08 45.29 46.78
CA LEU A 385 -49.16 45.74 45.38
C LEU A 385 -49.52 44.59 44.42
N ASN A 386 -49.15 43.35 44.74
CA ASN A 386 -49.43 42.14 43.93
C ASN A 386 -49.05 42.29 42.44
N ASP A 387 -47.92 42.95 42.18
CA ASP A 387 -47.36 43.17 40.85
C ASP A 387 -46.44 42.01 40.42
N ASP A 388 -46.14 41.87 39.12
CA ASP A 388 -45.31 40.77 38.60
C ASP A 388 -43.84 40.84 39.04
N VAL A 389 -43.42 41.98 39.61
CA VAL A 389 -42.09 42.20 40.17
C VAL A 389 -42.13 42.58 41.66
N VAL A 390 -43.10 43.40 42.10
CA VAL A 390 -43.16 43.86 43.51
C VAL A 390 -44.42 43.35 44.23
N GLU A 391 -44.23 42.51 45.25
CA GLU A 391 -45.35 42.03 46.06
C GLU A 391 -45.81 43.09 47.07
N THR A 392 -44.90 43.64 47.86
CA THR A 392 -45.22 44.59 48.95
C THR A 392 -44.13 45.63 49.15
N ILE A 393 -44.52 46.85 49.53
CA ILE A 393 -43.63 47.89 50.02
C ILE A 393 -44.05 48.25 51.45
N GLU A 394 -43.13 48.17 52.40
CA GLU A 394 -43.37 48.35 53.83
C GLU A 394 -42.42 49.41 54.39
N VAL A 395 -42.97 50.52 54.88
CA VAL A 395 -42.21 51.63 55.46
C VAL A 395 -42.22 51.48 56.98
N VAL A 396 -41.04 51.30 57.56
CA VAL A 396 -40.81 51.13 59.00
C VAL A 396 -39.89 52.23 59.49
N ARG A 397 -40.19 52.85 60.63
CA ARG A 397 -39.31 53.87 61.23
C ARG A 397 -38.25 53.23 62.14
N ASP A 398 -37.05 53.79 62.10
CA ASP A 398 -35.88 53.34 62.87
C ASP A 398 -35.23 54.52 63.64
N PHE A 399 -34.38 54.24 64.63
CA PHE A 399 -33.68 55.28 65.41
C PHE A 399 -32.73 56.15 64.56
N LYS A 400 -32.37 55.71 63.34
CA LYS A 400 -31.59 56.48 62.36
C LYS A 400 -32.44 57.23 61.32
N GLY A 401 -33.73 56.91 61.14
CA GLY A 401 -34.58 57.48 60.09
C GLY A 401 -35.74 56.54 59.71
N TYR A 402 -35.81 56.14 58.43
CA TYR A 402 -36.79 55.16 57.94
C TYR A 402 -36.11 54.06 57.13
N SER A 403 -36.65 52.84 57.18
CA SER A 403 -36.29 51.72 56.29
C SER A 403 -37.51 51.34 55.44
N ILE A 404 -37.34 51.31 54.13
CA ILE A 404 -38.35 50.81 53.19
C ILE A 404 -37.97 49.37 52.82
N MET A 405 -38.77 48.40 53.23
CA MET A 405 -38.64 47.00 52.86
C MET A 405 -39.54 46.71 51.65
N ILE A 406 -38.93 46.34 50.53
CA ILE A 406 -39.62 45.96 49.29
C ILE A 406 -39.46 44.46 49.13
N LYS A 407 -40.56 43.70 49.08
CA LYS A 407 -40.53 42.26 48.75
C LYS A 407 -40.78 42.08 47.25
N THR A 408 -39.94 41.30 46.59
CA THR A 408 -39.98 41.10 45.14
C THR A 408 -40.41 39.68 44.78
N ALA A 409 -41.21 39.55 43.72
CA ALA A 409 -41.73 38.27 43.22
C ALA A 409 -40.71 37.51 42.35
N LYS A 410 -39.65 38.21 41.92
CA LYS A 410 -38.51 37.74 41.12
C LYS A 410 -37.22 38.29 41.74
N ASP A 411 -36.07 37.72 41.37
CA ASP A 411 -34.80 38.42 41.59
C ASP A 411 -34.69 39.63 40.64
N VAL A 412 -34.25 40.76 41.17
CA VAL A 412 -34.18 42.04 40.46
C VAL A 412 -32.98 42.86 40.86
N ASP A 413 -32.43 43.57 39.88
CA ASP A 413 -31.42 44.61 40.08
C ASP A 413 -32.05 46.00 39.93
N TYR A 414 -31.39 47.03 40.44
CA TYR A 414 -31.93 48.37 40.52
C TYR A 414 -31.00 49.45 39.97
N GLU A 415 -31.58 50.47 39.35
CA GLU A 415 -30.89 51.66 38.86
C GLU A 415 -31.38 52.88 39.64
N ILE A 416 -30.46 53.59 40.33
CA ILE A 416 -30.78 54.79 41.10
C ILE A 416 -30.81 56.02 40.19
N ILE A 417 -32.01 56.54 39.95
CA ILE A 417 -32.30 57.71 39.12
C ILE A 417 -32.48 58.93 40.02
N GLU A 418 -31.79 60.02 39.73
CA GLU A 418 -31.73 61.21 40.58
C GLU A 418 -32.48 62.40 39.97
N SER A 419 -33.24 63.11 40.79
CA SER A 419 -33.98 64.34 40.44
C SER A 419 -33.82 65.37 41.56
N ARG A 420 -34.08 66.65 41.27
CA ARG A 420 -33.76 67.81 42.14
C ARG A 420 -34.19 67.66 43.60
N ASN A 421 -35.34 67.03 43.84
CA ASN A 421 -35.91 66.79 45.18
C ASN A 421 -36.36 65.32 45.39
N SER A 422 -35.97 64.38 44.52
CA SER A 422 -36.52 63.00 44.57
C SER A 422 -35.54 61.97 44.04
N VAL A 423 -35.66 60.73 44.51
CA VAL A 423 -34.85 59.60 44.05
C VAL A 423 -35.75 58.47 43.61
N GLY A 424 -35.49 57.94 42.42
CA GLY A 424 -36.13 56.74 41.89
C GLY A 424 -35.22 55.53 41.94
N LEU A 425 -35.78 54.34 42.19
CA LEU A 425 -35.14 53.06 41.93
C LEU A 425 -35.93 52.36 40.82
N ARG A 426 -35.35 52.25 39.62
CA ARG A 426 -35.94 51.46 38.52
C ARG A 426 -35.47 50.02 38.65
N LEU A 427 -36.42 49.09 38.77
CA LEU A 427 -36.17 47.66 38.85
C LEU A 427 -36.00 47.06 37.45
N LYS A 428 -35.08 46.11 37.33
CA LYS A 428 -34.81 45.29 36.15
C LYS A 428 -34.79 43.83 36.59
N GLU A 429 -35.31 42.93 35.76
CA GLU A 429 -35.29 41.49 36.07
C GLU A 429 -33.86 40.96 35.97
N SER A 430 -33.35 40.34 37.04
CA SER A 430 -31.97 39.85 37.08
C SER A 430 -31.81 38.68 36.12
N ASN A 431 -30.89 38.81 35.17
CA ASN A 431 -30.63 37.73 34.23
C ASN A 431 -29.75 36.66 34.89
N VAL A 432 -30.29 35.47 35.15
CA VAL A 432 -29.59 34.37 35.85
C VAL A 432 -29.39 33.16 34.95
N ILE A 433 -28.47 32.26 35.29
CA ILE A 433 -28.40 30.93 34.66
C ILE A 433 -29.62 30.10 35.12
N LYS A 434 -30.49 29.70 34.18
CA LYS A 434 -31.65 28.83 34.47
C LYS A 434 -31.27 27.35 34.56
N TRP A 435 -30.34 26.92 33.71
CA TRP A 435 -29.93 25.52 33.56
C TRP A 435 -28.58 25.46 32.85
N TRP A 436 -27.79 24.43 33.13
CA TRP A 436 -26.57 24.10 32.40
C TRP A 436 -26.30 22.59 32.45
N ASN A 437 -25.55 22.05 31.49
CA ASN A 437 -25.07 20.66 31.50
C ASN A 437 -23.81 20.49 30.63
N VAL A 438 -23.07 19.40 30.89
CA VAL A 438 -21.96 18.93 30.04
C VAL A 438 -22.41 17.70 29.24
N TYR A 439 -22.10 17.69 27.95
CA TYR A 439 -22.37 16.60 27.02
C TYR A 439 -21.06 16.14 26.37
N ASP A 440 -20.67 14.89 26.60
CA ASP A 440 -19.51 14.28 25.94
C ASP A 440 -19.91 13.58 24.65
N GLN A 441 -19.10 13.78 23.61
CA GLN A 441 -19.15 13.11 22.32
C GLN A 441 -17.74 12.60 21.94
N GLU A 442 -17.64 11.86 20.83
CA GLU A 442 -16.43 11.14 20.44
C GLU A 442 -15.20 12.04 20.19
N ASP A 443 -15.39 13.23 19.59
CA ASP A 443 -14.31 14.19 19.32
C ASP A 443 -14.44 15.53 20.07
N MET A 444 -15.52 15.74 20.84
CA MET A 444 -15.77 17.01 21.54
C MET A 444 -16.64 16.88 22.80
N THR A 445 -16.44 17.80 23.74
CA THR A 445 -17.29 18.02 24.91
C THR A 445 -17.97 19.38 24.75
N ILE A 446 -19.30 19.42 24.92
CA ILE A 446 -20.12 20.63 24.88
C ILE A 446 -20.60 20.95 26.29
N LEU A 447 -20.23 22.13 26.80
CA LEU A 447 -20.88 22.76 27.94
C LEU A 447 -21.98 23.68 27.41
N ASP A 448 -23.23 23.30 27.64
CA ASP A 448 -24.43 24.06 27.27
C ASP A 448 -24.95 24.81 28.50
N ILE A 449 -25.15 26.13 28.38
CA ILE A 449 -25.64 27.01 29.44
C ILE A 449 -26.83 27.80 28.88
N LEU A 450 -27.94 27.80 29.61
CA LEU A 450 -29.16 28.54 29.30
C LEU A 450 -29.37 29.69 30.30
N PRO A 451 -29.01 30.94 29.94
CA PRO A 451 -29.41 32.15 30.66
C PRO A 451 -30.94 32.35 30.70
N SER A 452 -31.40 33.24 31.55
CA SER A 452 -32.82 33.52 31.74
C SER A 452 -33.43 34.43 30.68
N MET A 453 -32.60 35.34 30.15
CA MET A 453 -32.88 36.29 29.07
C MET A 453 -32.03 35.94 27.85
N SER A 454 -32.47 36.32 26.65
CA SER A 454 -31.76 36.00 25.40
C SER A 454 -30.69 37.03 24.98
N ASP A 455 -30.67 38.22 25.62
CA ASP A 455 -29.64 39.23 25.40
C ASP A 455 -28.62 39.18 26.54
N PHE A 456 -27.36 38.91 26.20
CA PHE A 456 -26.24 38.77 27.13
C PHE A 456 -24.91 38.84 26.38
N ARG A 457 -23.85 39.25 27.07
CA ARG A 457 -22.49 39.33 26.53
C ARG A 457 -21.60 38.27 27.17
N VAL A 458 -20.74 37.68 26.34
CA VAL A 458 -19.79 36.64 26.77
C VAL A 458 -18.47 36.96 26.12
N ASN A 459 -17.44 37.19 26.92
CA ASN A 459 -16.06 37.34 26.46
C ASN A 459 -15.25 36.12 26.90
N ILE A 460 -14.21 35.77 26.16
CA ILE A 460 -13.44 34.54 26.37
C ILE A 460 -11.94 34.85 26.41
N GLU A 461 -11.24 34.39 27.44
CA GLU A 461 -9.79 34.53 27.60
C GLU A 461 -9.16 33.14 27.77
N HIS A 462 -8.13 32.82 26.97
CA HIS A 462 -7.49 31.50 26.94
C HIS A 462 -6.10 31.55 27.57
N ASP A 463 -5.96 30.98 28.76
CA ASP A 463 -4.70 30.74 29.44
C ASP A 463 -4.16 29.36 29.04
N LYS A 464 -3.29 29.38 28.02
CA LYS A 464 -2.67 28.18 27.45
C LYS A 464 -1.56 27.59 28.34
N GLU A 465 -1.05 28.33 29.32
CA GLU A 465 0.00 27.85 30.22
C GLU A 465 -0.60 27.03 31.36
N ASN A 466 -1.66 27.55 32.00
CA ASN A 466 -2.37 26.85 33.08
C ASN A 466 -3.52 25.95 32.60
N LYS A 467 -3.73 25.81 31.28
CA LYS A 467 -4.81 25.02 30.65
C LYS A 467 -6.21 25.47 31.10
N LYS A 468 -6.46 26.78 31.12
CA LYS A 468 -7.72 27.38 31.56
C LYS A 468 -8.36 28.22 30.46
N VAL A 469 -9.68 28.20 30.41
CA VAL A 469 -10.50 29.10 29.61
C VAL A 469 -11.44 29.85 30.56
N TYR A 470 -11.37 31.17 30.55
CA TYR A 470 -12.20 32.05 31.36
C TYR A 470 -13.31 32.63 30.48
N LEU A 471 -14.57 32.43 30.90
CA LEU A 471 -15.75 32.98 30.22
C LEU A 471 -16.36 34.04 31.13
N TYR A 472 -16.34 35.28 30.67
CA TYR A 472 -16.90 36.42 31.37
C TYR A 472 -18.36 36.59 30.97
N LEU A 473 -19.26 36.29 31.90
CA LEU A 473 -20.71 36.30 31.71
C LEU A 473 -21.25 37.68 32.08
N GLN A 474 -21.03 38.63 31.18
CA GLN A 474 -21.48 40.01 31.34
C GLN A 474 -23.03 40.06 31.32
N ASP A 475 -23.59 40.85 32.23
CA ASP A 475 -25.03 41.03 32.43
C ASP A 475 -25.76 39.70 32.74
N ILE A 476 -25.05 38.76 33.38
CA ILE A 476 -25.59 37.52 33.97
C ILE A 476 -25.15 37.41 35.43
N SER A 477 -26.08 37.16 36.36
CA SER A 477 -25.83 36.88 37.77
C SER A 477 -25.79 35.38 38.05
N LEU A 478 -24.82 34.94 38.85
CA LEU A 478 -24.75 33.54 39.31
C LEU A 478 -25.64 33.30 40.53
N PRO A 479 -26.51 32.27 40.50
CA PRO A 479 -27.17 31.76 41.70
C PRO A 479 -26.15 31.39 42.79
N GLN A 480 -26.49 31.66 44.06
CA GLN A 480 -25.61 31.37 45.20
C GLN A 480 -25.31 29.86 45.34
N GLU A 481 -26.16 28.99 44.79
CA GLU A 481 -25.90 27.55 44.72
C GLU A 481 -24.77 27.14 43.77
N LEU A 482 -24.36 27.98 42.81
CA LEU A 482 -23.26 27.69 41.88
C LEU A 482 -21.95 28.36 42.30
N LYS A 483 -22.02 29.50 43.00
CA LYS A 483 -20.84 30.18 43.54
C LYS A 483 -20.03 29.24 44.44
N GLU A 484 -18.70 29.36 44.36
CA GLU A 484 -17.74 28.61 45.19
C GLU A 484 -17.78 27.08 45.00
N LYS A 485 -18.44 26.57 43.95
CA LYS A 485 -18.41 25.15 43.58
C LYS A 485 -17.55 24.87 42.36
N LYS A 486 -16.60 23.95 42.55
CA LYS A 486 -15.83 23.30 41.50
C LYS A 486 -16.45 21.92 41.20
N PHE A 487 -16.72 21.65 39.92
CA PHE A 487 -17.25 20.39 39.40
C PHE A 487 -16.13 19.69 38.62
N GLU A 488 -15.79 18.44 38.93
CA GLU A 488 -14.67 17.71 38.32
C GLU A 488 -15.17 16.57 37.41
N TYR A 489 -14.45 16.30 36.32
CA TYR A 489 -14.89 15.42 35.24
C TYR A 489 -13.86 14.34 34.90
N GLU A 490 -14.23 13.08 35.08
CA GLU A 490 -13.39 11.91 34.76
C GLU A 490 -13.41 11.56 33.26
N LYS A 491 -14.38 12.10 32.51
CA LYS A 491 -14.60 11.82 31.08
C LYS A 491 -14.67 13.13 30.28
N GLY A 492 -14.58 13.01 28.96
CA GLY A 492 -14.54 14.16 28.07
C GLY A 492 -13.26 15.00 28.13
N PHE A 493 -13.34 16.14 27.45
CA PHE A 493 -12.24 17.06 27.18
C PHE A 493 -12.15 18.22 28.18
N ILE A 494 -13.01 18.24 29.20
CA ILE A 494 -12.96 19.16 30.33
C ILE A 494 -12.41 18.38 31.55
N GLU A 495 -11.58 19.01 32.36
CA GLU A 495 -11.06 18.46 33.63
C GLU A 495 -11.90 18.96 34.81
N SER A 496 -12.25 20.25 34.84
CA SER A 496 -13.18 20.82 35.83
C SER A 496 -13.82 22.14 35.38
N ILE A 497 -14.94 22.48 36.02
CA ILE A 497 -15.73 23.71 35.80
C ILE A 497 -15.94 24.40 37.14
N GLU A 498 -15.75 25.71 37.22
CA GLU A 498 -15.91 26.50 38.45
C GLU A 498 -16.66 27.81 38.15
N PHE A 499 -17.76 28.07 38.87
CA PHE A 499 -18.55 29.30 38.73
C PHE A 499 -18.18 30.29 39.85
N THR A 500 -17.72 31.48 39.47
CA THR A 500 -17.15 32.47 40.39
C THR A 500 -17.47 33.91 39.95
N TYR A 501 -17.03 34.91 40.70
CA TYR A 501 -17.23 36.32 40.38
C TYR A 501 -15.88 37.04 40.33
N ASP A 502 -15.66 37.80 39.25
CA ASP A 502 -14.47 38.62 39.08
C ASP A 502 -14.73 40.00 39.70
N GLU A 503 -14.09 40.28 40.84
CA GLU A 503 -14.24 41.55 41.57
C GLU A 503 -13.58 42.75 40.86
N ASP A 504 -12.52 42.51 40.07
CA ASP A 504 -11.81 43.56 39.33
C ASP A 504 -12.61 43.97 38.09
N LYS A 505 -13.11 42.99 37.31
CA LYS A 505 -13.95 43.21 36.12
C LYS A 505 -15.45 43.36 36.47
N LYS A 506 -15.84 43.15 37.73
CA LYS A 506 -17.20 43.28 38.30
C LYS A 506 -18.29 42.53 37.53
N GLN A 507 -18.01 41.26 37.22
CA GLN A 507 -18.89 40.42 36.44
C GLN A 507 -18.75 38.94 36.82
N SER A 508 -19.80 38.16 36.58
CA SER A 508 -19.77 36.71 36.74
C SER A 508 -18.75 36.09 35.80
N MET A 509 -18.01 35.09 36.28
CA MET A 509 -16.99 34.37 35.51
C MET A 509 -17.18 32.85 35.68
N LEU A 510 -16.89 32.14 34.60
CA LEU A 510 -16.82 30.68 34.56
C LEU A 510 -15.40 30.28 34.18
N ILE A 511 -14.75 29.47 35.02
CA ILE A 511 -13.43 28.90 34.76
C ILE A 511 -13.63 27.47 34.26
N VAL A 512 -13.17 27.18 33.05
CA VAL A 512 -13.13 25.82 32.49
C VAL A 512 -11.67 25.37 32.42
N GLN A 513 -11.31 24.40 33.25
CA GLN A 513 -10.01 23.72 33.19
C GLN A 513 -10.07 22.70 32.06
N THR A 514 -9.24 22.85 31.03
CA THR A 514 -9.24 21.98 29.85
C THR A 514 -7.88 21.98 29.15
N PRO A 515 -7.27 20.81 28.89
CA PRO A 515 -5.99 20.69 28.20
C PRO A 515 -6.13 20.65 26.67
N VAL A 516 -7.34 20.75 26.11
CA VAL A 516 -7.49 20.85 24.65
C VAL A 516 -7.26 22.29 24.17
N SER A 517 -6.51 22.43 23.09
CA SER A 517 -6.18 23.74 22.51
C SER A 517 -7.33 24.37 21.73
N ARG A 518 -8.32 23.57 21.33
CA ARG A 518 -9.40 23.93 20.40
C ARG A 518 -10.73 24.10 21.14
N VAL A 519 -10.85 25.21 21.86
CA VAL A 519 -12.08 25.63 22.52
C VAL A 519 -12.73 26.76 21.73
N ASN A 520 -14.03 26.67 21.49
CA ASN A 520 -14.84 27.72 20.86
C ASN A 520 -16.06 28.02 21.74
N VAL A 521 -16.62 29.22 21.62
CA VAL A 521 -17.94 29.57 22.19
C VAL A 521 -18.85 30.08 21.09
N SER A 522 -20.02 29.47 20.94
CA SER A 522 -21.12 29.99 20.10
C SER A 522 -22.29 30.48 20.98
N LYS A 523 -23.15 31.30 20.39
CA LYS A 523 -24.42 31.74 20.97
C LYS A 523 -25.55 31.34 20.04
N GLU A 524 -26.39 30.41 20.47
CA GLU A 524 -27.39 29.78 19.62
C GLU A 524 -28.72 29.73 20.37
N ASN A 525 -29.79 30.28 19.78
CA ASN A 525 -31.15 30.27 20.35
C ASN A 525 -31.26 30.74 21.82
N GLY A 526 -30.43 31.71 22.22
CA GLY A 526 -30.38 32.23 23.60
C GLY A 526 -29.59 31.36 24.58
N ARG A 527 -28.81 30.38 24.11
CA ARG A 527 -27.85 29.60 24.90
C ARG A 527 -26.41 30.08 24.67
N ILE A 528 -25.51 29.66 25.56
CA ILE A 528 -24.07 29.74 25.42
C ILE A 528 -23.55 28.31 25.28
N LEU A 529 -22.92 27.98 24.16
CA LEU A 529 -22.32 26.66 23.94
C LEU A 529 -20.80 26.80 23.93
N LEU A 530 -20.12 26.26 24.94
CA LEU A 530 -18.67 26.08 24.92
C LEU A 530 -18.34 24.70 24.38
N ILE A 531 -17.54 24.65 23.31
CA ILE A 531 -17.20 23.42 22.59
C ILE A 531 -15.68 23.18 22.68
N CYS A 532 -15.30 22.26 23.57
CA CYS A 532 -13.94 21.74 23.71
C CYS A 532 -13.75 20.58 22.71
N ARG A 533 -13.01 20.77 21.63
CA ARG A 533 -12.67 19.69 20.67
C ARG A 533 -11.31 19.08 20.98
N ALA A 534 -11.23 17.75 20.90
CA ALA A 534 -10.00 16.98 21.06
C ALA A 534 -8.82 17.57 20.27
N ASN A 535 -7.59 17.42 20.76
CA ASN A 535 -6.41 17.65 19.92
C ASN A 535 -6.30 16.48 18.91
N ARG A 536 -5.87 16.72 17.65
CA ARG A 536 -5.63 15.61 16.71
C ARG A 536 -4.19 15.12 16.85
N ALA A 537 -4.03 13.83 17.10
CA ALA A 537 -2.76 13.11 16.99
C ALA A 537 -2.82 12.20 15.76
N PHE A 538 -1.67 11.91 15.16
CA PHE A 538 -1.59 11.08 13.96
C PHE A 538 -0.55 9.99 14.12
N LEU A 539 -0.89 8.78 13.70
CA LEU A 539 0.07 7.70 13.47
C LEU A 539 0.43 7.72 11.99
N LEU A 540 1.69 8.07 11.69
CA LEU A 540 2.25 8.23 10.35
C LEU A 540 3.44 7.29 10.15
N TYR A 541 3.81 7.04 8.90
CA TYR A 541 5.06 6.36 8.53
C TYR A 541 5.85 7.19 7.52
N ASP A 542 7.13 7.41 7.80
CA ASP A 542 8.05 8.17 6.95
C ASP A 542 8.89 7.20 6.12
N ASN A 543 8.44 6.95 4.88
CA ASN A 543 9.10 6.06 3.91
C ASN A 543 10.56 6.43 3.64
N LEU A 544 10.94 7.71 3.73
CA LEU A 544 12.29 8.18 3.43
C LEU A 544 13.28 7.92 4.58
N GLN A 545 12.79 7.95 5.83
CA GLN A 545 13.62 7.71 7.02
C GLN A 545 13.33 6.39 7.76
N LYS A 546 12.43 5.55 7.20
CA LYS A 546 12.01 4.24 7.71
C LYS A 546 11.68 4.24 9.21
N ARG A 547 10.80 5.18 9.57
CA ARG A 547 10.39 5.46 10.95
C ARG A 547 8.89 5.67 11.07
N ILE A 548 8.32 5.21 12.17
CA ILE A 548 6.96 5.51 12.60
C ILE A 548 6.98 6.88 13.31
N ILE A 549 5.95 7.69 13.13
CA ILE A 549 5.81 8.98 13.82
C ILE A 549 4.44 9.03 14.49
N PHE A 550 4.43 9.12 15.83
CA PHE A 550 3.26 9.48 16.62
C PHE A 550 3.24 11.00 16.77
N GLN A 551 2.55 11.68 15.86
CA GLN A 551 2.47 13.13 15.80
C GLN A 551 1.59 13.69 16.93
N ASN A 552 2.06 14.76 17.59
CA ASN A 552 1.42 15.40 18.75
C ASN A 552 1.28 14.49 20.00
N ILE A 553 2.10 13.44 20.10
CA ILE A 553 2.26 12.58 21.28
C ILE A 553 3.74 12.62 21.68
N LYS A 554 4.05 12.98 22.93
CA LYS A 554 5.44 13.03 23.42
C LYS A 554 5.90 11.65 23.93
N PRO A 555 7.23 11.40 24.01
CA PRO A 555 7.77 10.16 24.60
C PRO A 555 7.45 9.96 26.09
N SER A 556 6.96 11.00 26.78
CA SER A 556 6.42 10.91 28.15
C SER A 556 4.98 10.40 28.21
N ASP A 557 4.29 10.39 27.06
CA ASP A 557 2.86 10.17 26.95
C ASP A 557 2.56 8.83 26.25
N ILE A 558 3.59 8.04 25.92
CA ILE A 558 3.51 6.76 25.20
C ILE A 558 4.53 5.74 25.73
N ASP A 559 4.04 4.60 26.22
CA ASP A 559 4.87 3.40 26.47
C ASP A 559 4.97 2.54 25.20
N LEU A 560 6.11 1.86 25.03
CA LEU A 560 6.45 1.02 23.87
C LEU A 560 7.12 -0.28 24.32
N GLU A 561 6.66 -1.42 23.81
CA GLU A 561 7.19 -2.76 24.13
C GLU A 561 7.27 -3.62 22.86
N LEU A 562 8.30 -4.45 22.71
CA LEU A 562 8.56 -5.27 21.53
C LEU A 562 8.57 -6.77 21.89
N GLU A 563 7.65 -7.54 21.30
CA GLU A 563 7.52 -8.99 21.46
C GLU A 563 8.04 -9.70 20.19
N ASP A 564 8.80 -10.80 20.37
CA ASP A 564 9.38 -11.68 19.33
C ASP A 564 10.11 -10.96 18.17
N ASP A 565 10.67 -9.78 18.43
CA ASP A 565 11.23 -8.82 17.46
C ASP A 565 10.27 -8.41 16.32
N ARG A 566 8.98 -8.77 16.39
CA ARG A 566 7.99 -8.61 15.31
C ARG A 566 6.70 -7.87 15.70
N ILE A 567 6.41 -7.69 16.99
CA ILE A 567 5.18 -7.01 17.44
C ILE A 567 5.54 -5.85 18.36
N LEU A 568 5.42 -4.62 17.86
CA LEU A 568 5.60 -3.40 18.65
C LEU A 568 4.25 -2.97 19.25
N TYR A 569 4.05 -3.24 20.54
CA TYR A 569 2.94 -2.71 21.32
C TYR A 569 3.16 -1.24 21.66
N PHE A 570 2.07 -0.49 21.77
CA PHE A 570 2.09 0.89 22.24
C PHE A 570 0.88 1.21 23.12
N LYS A 571 1.09 2.09 24.12
CA LYS A 571 0.03 2.58 25.00
C LYS A 571 0.20 4.07 25.27
N ILE A 572 -0.83 4.86 24.96
CA ILE A 572 -0.81 6.32 24.97
C ILE A 572 -1.68 6.83 26.11
N PHE A 573 -1.09 7.54 27.06
CA PHE A 573 -1.71 8.01 28.31
C PHE A 573 -2.30 9.42 28.19
N ASN A 574 -3.06 9.67 27.13
CA ASN A 574 -3.65 10.98 26.87
C ASN A 574 -5.10 10.85 26.36
N ARG A 575 -6.08 11.08 27.25
CA ARG A 575 -7.52 11.05 26.91
C ARG A 575 -7.98 12.25 26.06
N PHE A 576 -7.12 13.25 25.86
CA PHE A 576 -7.47 14.54 25.26
C PHE A 576 -7.07 14.66 23.79
N ILE A 577 -6.62 13.55 23.19
CA ILE A 577 -6.38 13.41 21.76
C ILE A 577 -7.42 12.50 21.11
N VAL A 578 -7.62 12.68 19.80
CA VAL A 578 -8.11 11.63 18.90
C VAL A 578 -6.93 11.20 18.04
N LEU A 579 -6.60 9.90 18.06
CA LEU A 579 -5.53 9.31 17.28
C LEU A 579 -6.06 8.83 15.91
N ILE A 580 -5.49 9.37 14.84
CA ILE A 580 -5.86 9.03 13.46
C ILE A 580 -4.70 8.25 12.82
N LYS A 581 -4.97 7.03 12.33
CA LYS A 581 -4.01 6.25 11.53
C LYS A 581 -4.07 6.73 10.07
N ASP A 582 -2.93 7.07 9.49
CA ASP A 582 -2.80 7.31 8.05
C ASP A 582 -2.85 5.97 7.28
N SER A 583 -3.55 5.92 6.16
CA SER A 583 -3.73 4.70 5.35
C SER A 583 -2.41 4.11 4.83
N MET A 584 -1.40 4.95 4.56
CA MET A 584 -0.09 4.53 4.04
C MET A 584 0.75 3.75 5.08
N VAL A 585 0.34 3.72 6.35
CA VAL A 585 1.08 3.05 7.45
C VAL A 585 1.13 1.52 7.30
N GLU A 586 0.26 0.92 6.47
CA GLU A 586 0.26 -0.53 6.19
C GLU A 586 0.79 -0.88 4.79
N GLU A 587 0.98 0.12 3.92
CA GLU A 587 1.41 -0.03 2.52
C GLU A 587 2.94 -0.03 2.33
N ASN A 588 3.73 0.06 3.40
CA ASN A 588 5.20 0.13 3.36
C ASN A 588 5.91 -1.22 3.56
N GLU A 589 7.23 -1.24 3.41
CA GLU A 589 8.07 -2.44 3.46
C GLU A 589 8.16 -3.12 4.84
N LEU A 590 7.95 -2.38 5.95
CA LEU A 590 8.28 -2.86 7.31
C LEU A 590 7.05 -3.20 8.16
N ILE A 591 5.92 -2.54 7.93
CA ILE A 591 4.69 -2.74 8.71
C ILE A 591 3.73 -3.63 7.94
N GLU A 592 3.25 -4.70 8.55
CA GLU A 592 2.20 -5.57 8.00
C GLU A 592 0.82 -5.03 8.35
N LYS A 593 0.62 -4.65 9.62
CA LYS A 593 -0.69 -4.30 10.16
C LYS A 593 -0.59 -3.46 11.42
N VAL A 594 -1.49 -2.50 11.58
CA VAL A 594 -1.69 -1.72 12.80
C VAL A 594 -3.09 -1.93 13.32
N GLN A 595 -3.18 -2.50 14.52
CA GLN A 595 -4.42 -2.61 15.29
C GLN A 595 -4.35 -1.63 16.45
N MET A 596 -5.37 -0.79 16.62
CA MET A 596 -5.45 0.17 17.73
C MET A 596 -6.89 0.32 18.20
N GLN A 597 -7.08 0.60 19.49
CA GLN A 597 -8.37 0.84 20.10
C GLN A 597 -8.28 2.00 21.10
N GLN A 598 -9.37 2.75 21.26
CA GLN A 598 -9.49 3.76 22.30
C GLN A 598 -9.82 3.08 23.62
N VAL A 599 -9.19 3.53 24.71
CA VAL A 599 -9.34 2.96 26.05
C VAL A 599 -9.48 4.06 27.10
N GLU A 600 -9.91 3.69 28.30
CA GLU A 600 -10.00 4.63 29.42
C GLU A 600 -8.61 5.22 29.72
N GLY A 601 -8.44 6.51 29.46
CA GLY A 601 -7.17 7.23 29.58
C GLY A 601 -6.43 7.54 28.26
N GLY A 602 -6.85 6.99 27.11
CA GLY A 602 -6.23 7.29 25.81
C GLY A 602 -6.39 6.19 24.76
N TYR A 603 -5.28 5.63 24.27
CA TYR A 603 -5.26 4.61 23.21
C TYR A 603 -4.27 3.50 23.54
N GLU A 604 -4.54 2.28 23.06
CA GLU A 604 -3.56 1.20 23.04
C GLU A 604 -3.63 0.44 21.70
N GLY A 605 -2.55 -0.22 21.33
CA GLY A 605 -2.48 -0.94 20.07
C GLY A 605 -1.20 -1.73 19.88
N LYS A 606 -1.10 -2.35 18.71
CA LYS A 606 0.10 -3.04 18.26
C LYS A 606 0.34 -2.89 16.76
N ILE A 607 1.61 -2.84 16.41
CA ILE A 607 2.14 -2.73 15.06
C ILE A 607 2.87 -4.05 14.76
N LEU A 608 2.28 -4.85 13.89
CA LEU A 608 2.86 -6.10 13.39
C LEU A 608 3.83 -5.78 12.26
N LEU A 609 5.06 -6.30 12.35
CA LEU A 609 6.14 -6.02 11.44
C LEU A 609 6.37 -7.17 10.46
N LYS A 610 6.57 -6.83 9.17
CA LYS A 610 6.85 -7.77 8.08
C LYS A 610 8.19 -8.51 8.25
N LYS A 611 9.10 -7.98 9.06
CA LYS A 611 10.47 -8.47 9.30
C LYS A 611 10.81 -8.26 10.78
N ARG A 612 11.73 -9.07 11.34
CA ARG A 612 12.30 -8.80 12.66
C ARG A 612 13.00 -7.44 12.68
N CYS A 613 12.71 -6.60 13.67
CA CYS A 613 13.30 -5.26 13.81
C CYS A 613 13.66 -4.98 15.27
N SER A 614 14.80 -4.32 15.51
CA SER A 614 15.01 -3.58 16.74
C SER A 614 14.47 -2.15 16.59
N PHE A 615 14.09 -1.51 17.70
CA PHE A 615 13.56 -0.14 17.70
C PHE A 615 14.26 0.77 18.70
N TYR A 616 14.18 2.08 18.45
CA TYR A 616 14.40 3.11 19.47
C TYR A 616 13.50 4.32 19.20
N SER A 617 13.11 5.04 20.26
CA SER A 617 12.23 6.20 20.21
C SER A 617 12.94 7.50 20.58
N LEU A 618 12.66 8.58 19.87
CA LEU A 618 13.18 9.94 20.11
C LEU A 618 12.06 10.97 20.14
N LEU A 619 12.31 12.10 20.82
CA LEU A 619 11.49 13.31 20.70
C LEU A 619 11.76 14.00 19.36
N ALA A 620 10.73 14.25 18.58
CA ALA A 620 10.82 14.91 17.28
C ALA A 620 11.31 16.37 17.39
N LYS A 621 11.74 16.93 16.26
CA LYS A 621 12.21 18.33 16.17
C LYS A 621 11.14 19.37 16.53
N ASP A 622 9.86 19.02 16.46
CA ASP A 622 8.73 19.88 16.87
C ASP A 622 8.51 19.95 18.39
N ARG A 623 9.20 19.09 19.17
CA ARG A 623 9.08 18.93 20.63
C ARG A 623 7.70 18.49 21.13
N VAL A 624 6.83 18.00 20.25
CA VAL A 624 5.48 17.49 20.58
C VAL A 624 5.19 16.10 20.04
N SER A 625 6.00 15.58 19.12
CA SER A 625 5.81 14.26 18.48
C SER A 625 6.89 13.24 18.89
N THR A 626 6.60 11.95 18.73
CA THR A 626 7.52 10.84 18.99
C THR A 626 7.89 10.15 17.68
N GLU A 627 9.19 10.01 17.43
CA GLU A 627 9.74 9.34 16.25
C GLU A 627 10.32 7.97 16.68
N ILE A 628 9.82 6.88 16.11
CA ILE A 628 10.25 5.51 16.39
C ILE A 628 10.97 4.97 15.16
N TYR A 629 12.27 4.77 15.28
CA TYR A 629 13.11 4.24 14.21
C TYR A 629 13.12 2.71 14.27
N LEU A 630 12.75 2.07 13.15
CA LEU A 630 12.80 0.62 13.00
C LEU A 630 14.07 0.21 12.24
N THR A 631 14.88 -0.65 12.83
CA THR A 631 16.08 -1.20 12.19
C THR A 631 15.88 -2.69 11.95
N PRO A 632 15.69 -3.14 10.68
CA PRO A 632 15.60 -4.56 10.37
C PRO A 632 16.83 -5.33 10.86
N ILE A 633 16.57 -6.39 11.62
CA ILE A 633 17.60 -7.32 12.08
C ILE A 633 17.95 -8.19 10.87
N LYS A 634 19.07 -7.87 10.22
CA LYS A 634 19.58 -8.71 9.13
C LYS A 634 19.86 -10.12 9.64
N ALA A 635 19.56 -11.11 8.79
CA ALA A 635 20.10 -12.45 8.89
C ALA A 635 21.61 -12.38 9.19
N LYS A 636 22.07 -13.16 10.18
CA LYS A 636 23.49 -13.20 10.58
C LYS A 636 24.33 -14.00 9.58
N ASN A 637 23.67 -14.88 8.83
CA ASN A 637 24.30 -15.80 7.91
C ASN A 637 24.00 -15.39 6.46
N LYS A 638 24.91 -15.71 5.53
CA LYS A 638 24.73 -15.55 4.09
C LYS A 638 25.38 -16.70 3.34
N ILE A 639 24.68 -17.26 2.36
CA ILE A 639 25.32 -18.09 1.34
C ILE A 639 25.65 -17.17 0.16
N ASN A 640 26.94 -17.02 -0.16
CA ASN A 640 27.41 -16.06 -1.16
C ASN A 640 28.31 -16.64 -2.26
N PHE A 641 28.64 -17.93 -2.17
CA PHE A 641 29.29 -18.69 -3.23
C PHE A 641 28.80 -20.13 -3.23
N PHE A 642 28.71 -20.73 -4.41
CA PHE A 642 28.51 -22.16 -4.58
C PHE A 642 29.39 -22.67 -5.73
N GLU A 643 29.79 -23.93 -5.65
CA GLU A 643 30.63 -24.59 -6.66
C GLU A 643 30.25 -26.07 -6.76
N TYR A 644 30.26 -26.63 -7.96
CA TYR A 644 29.95 -28.04 -8.22
C TYR A 644 31.17 -28.73 -8.83
N GLU A 645 31.67 -29.76 -8.15
CA GLU A 645 32.68 -30.67 -8.68
C GLU A 645 32.18 -32.12 -8.76
N GLU A 646 32.74 -32.90 -9.67
CA GLU A 646 32.45 -34.33 -9.80
C GLU A 646 33.77 -35.08 -10.04
N SER A 647 34.21 -35.84 -9.04
CA SER A 647 35.55 -36.48 -9.00
C SER A 647 35.53 -37.79 -8.21
N GLU A 648 36.35 -38.77 -8.62
CA GLU A 648 36.62 -40.03 -7.90
C GLU A 648 35.40 -40.81 -7.34
N GLY A 649 34.25 -40.74 -8.01
CA GLY A 649 33.02 -41.40 -7.58
C GLY A 649 32.14 -40.59 -6.61
N LYS A 650 32.39 -39.28 -6.51
CA LYS A 650 31.56 -38.32 -5.77
C LYS A 650 31.12 -37.17 -6.67
N ALA A 651 29.94 -36.64 -6.39
CA ALA A 651 29.50 -35.33 -6.87
C ALA A 651 29.31 -34.42 -5.66
N ILE A 652 29.99 -33.29 -5.61
CA ILE A 652 30.03 -32.40 -4.44
C ILE A 652 29.52 -31.02 -4.82
N LEU A 653 28.51 -30.55 -4.10
CA LEU A 653 28.03 -29.18 -4.14
C LEU A 653 28.56 -28.45 -2.90
N HIS A 654 29.55 -27.59 -3.09
CA HIS A 654 30.04 -26.67 -2.07
C HIS A 654 29.06 -25.50 -1.94
N LEU A 655 28.68 -25.16 -0.71
CA LEU A 655 27.89 -23.98 -0.38
C LEU A 655 28.64 -23.19 0.71
N SER A 656 28.94 -21.91 0.48
CA SER A 656 29.78 -21.13 1.39
C SER A 656 29.39 -19.65 1.48
N GLY A 657 29.88 -19.00 2.53
CA GLY A 657 29.74 -17.58 2.76
C GLY A 657 30.08 -17.17 4.18
N GLU A 658 29.17 -16.42 4.82
CA GLU A 658 29.38 -15.80 6.13
C GLU A 658 28.41 -16.39 7.17
N GLY A 659 28.88 -16.65 8.39
CA GLY A 659 28.04 -17.10 9.52
C GLY A 659 28.07 -18.61 9.79
N VAL A 660 27.04 -19.10 10.50
CA VAL A 660 26.88 -20.50 10.95
C VAL A 660 25.54 -21.04 10.47
N PHE A 661 25.59 -22.01 9.56
CA PHE A 661 24.42 -22.49 8.82
C PHE A 661 23.69 -23.63 9.54
N ASP A 662 22.81 -23.26 10.48
CA ASP A 662 21.81 -24.19 11.00
C ASP A 662 20.82 -24.57 9.88
N ARG A 663 20.59 -25.87 9.71
CA ARG A 663 19.97 -26.42 8.50
C ARG A 663 19.21 -27.72 8.76
N ASN A 664 18.14 -27.92 7.99
CA ASN A 664 17.33 -29.13 7.99
C ASN A 664 17.27 -29.72 6.57
N VAL A 665 17.17 -31.04 6.46
CA VAL A 665 17.15 -31.76 5.16
C VAL A 665 15.81 -32.45 4.98
N THR A 666 15.24 -32.32 3.79
CA THR A 666 13.94 -32.89 3.41
C THR A 666 14.02 -33.59 2.06
N GLU A 667 13.29 -34.69 1.88
CA GLU A 667 13.06 -35.25 0.53
C GLU A 667 12.08 -34.36 -0.23
N LEU A 668 12.34 -34.13 -1.52
CA LEU A 668 11.40 -33.42 -2.39
C LEU A 668 10.17 -34.31 -2.70
N LYS A 669 9.00 -33.68 -2.87
CA LYS A 669 7.70 -34.38 -2.97
C LYS A 669 7.55 -35.26 -4.23
N ASP A 670 8.37 -35.01 -5.24
CA ASP A 670 8.52 -35.76 -6.48
C ASP A 670 9.53 -36.93 -6.38
N ARG A 671 10.27 -37.03 -5.26
CA ARG A 671 11.30 -38.04 -4.97
C ARG A 671 12.49 -38.05 -5.94
N THR A 672 12.76 -36.93 -6.60
CA THR A 672 13.89 -36.78 -7.53
C THR A 672 14.98 -35.83 -7.00
N GLY A 673 15.06 -35.67 -5.67
CA GLY A 673 16.06 -34.83 -5.03
C GLY A 673 15.81 -34.50 -3.56
N ILE A 674 16.65 -33.62 -3.02
CA ILE A 674 16.60 -33.13 -1.64
C ILE A 674 16.42 -31.61 -1.58
N GLY A 675 15.75 -31.13 -0.53
CA GLY A 675 15.69 -29.72 -0.14
C GLY A 675 16.41 -29.51 1.18
N VAL A 676 17.47 -28.67 1.16
CA VAL A 676 18.17 -28.21 2.37
C VAL A 676 17.65 -26.81 2.72
N GLU A 677 16.94 -26.71 3.84
CA GLU A 677 16.45 -25.45 4.40
C GLU A 677 17.48 -24.92 5.40
N VAL A 678 17.94 -23.68 5.21
CA VAL A 678 18.97 -23.02 6.03
C VAL A 678 18.35 -21.80 6.71
N SER A 679 18.48 -21.70 8.03
CA SER A 679 17.79 -20.69 8.86
C SER A 679 18.66 -19.48 9.23
N ASP A 680 18.00 -18.36 9.53
CA ASP A 680 18.58 -17.04 9.79
C ASP A 680 19.62 -16.64 8.72
N CYS A 681 19.28 -16.89 7.44
CA CYS A 681 20.20 -16.82 6.30
C CYS A 681 19.55 -16.19 5.05
N VAL A 682 20.37 -15.48 4.25
CA VAL A 682 20.02 -14.90 2.93
C VAL A 682 21.03 -15.28 1.84
N LEU A 683 20.72 -15.00 0.58
CA LEU A 683 21.61 -15.09 -0.57
C LEU A 683 22.33 -13.75 -0.81
N GLU A 684 23.60 -13.81 -1.21
CA GLU A 684 24.37 -12.61 -1.61
C GLU A 684 25.21 -12.94 -2.85
N ASN A 685 25.11 -12.16 -3.93
CA ASN A 685 25.71 -12.44 -5.26
C ASN A 685 25.23 -13.74 -5.96
N ILE A 686 24.44 -14.59 -5.32
CA ILE A 686 23.75 -15.72 -5.95
C ILE A 686 22.35 -15.25 -6.37
N ASN A 687 22.03 -15.34 -7.65
CA ASN A 687 20.66 -15.05 -8.13
C ASN A 687 19.71 -16.18 -7.72
N ALA A 688 18.65 -15.84 -6.98
CA ALA A 688 17.53 -16.74 -6.74
C ALA A 688 16.91 -17.20 -8.08
N GLY A 689 16.68 -18.50 -8.23
CA GLY A 689 16.33 -19.11 -9.51
C GLY A 689 16.88 -20.52 -9.67
N SER A 690 16.74 -21.09 -10.88
CA SER A 690 17.14 -22.46 -11.19
C SER A 690 18.23 -22.57 -12.25
N MET A 691 19.27 -23.35 -11.96
CA MET A 691 20.27 -23.80 -12.91
C MET A 691 20.04 -25.28 -13.26
N VAL A 692 20.29 -25.65 -14.51
CA VAL A 692 20.11 -27.00 -15.05
C VAL A 692 21.45 -27.47 -15.61
N PHE A 693 21.79 -28.73 -15.36
CA PHE A 693 23.02 -29.37 -15.80
C PHE A 693 22.67 -30.54 -16.72
N GLU A 694 23.09 -30.48 -17.98
CA GLU A 694 22.77 -31.54 -18.96
C GLU A 694 23.47 -32.86 -18.61
N ASP A 695 24.77 -32.77 -18.28
CA ASP A 695 25.76 -33.88 -18.30
C ASP A 695 26.37 -34.20 -16.91
N SER A 696 25.61 -33.92 -15.84
CA SER A 696 26.06 -34.03 -14.45
C SER A 696 25.19 -34.96 -13.60
N SER A 697 25.73 -35.41 -12.48
CA SER A 697 25.01 -36.24 -11.50
C SER A 697 23.99 -35.45 -10.67
N ILE A 698 24.18 -34.15 -10.49
CA ILE A 698 23.08 -33.21 -10.19
C ILE A 698 22.45 -32.76 -11.52
N GLU A 699 21.13 -32.80 -11.63
CA GLU A 699 20.41 -32.39 -12.85
C GLU A 699 19.92 -30.94 -12.80
N LYS A 700 19.53 -30.47 -11.62
CA LYS A 700 19.01 -29.12 -11.41
C LYS A 700 19.30 -28.66 -9.99
N LEU A 701 19.67 -27.39 -9.86
CA LEU A 701 19.87 -26.70 -8.58
C LEU A 701 18.93 -25.49 -8.54
N VAL A 702 18.21 -25.30 -7.45
CA VAL A 702 17.31 -24.15 -7.26
C VAL A 702 17.60 -23.48 -5.92
N PHE A 703 17.81 -22.17 -5.96
CA PHE A 703 17.92 -21.31 -4.79
C PHE A 703 16.64 -20.50 -4.62
N GLU A 704 15.96 -20.68 -3.50
CA GLU A 704 14.78 -19.92 -3.10
C GLU A 704 15.06 -19.22 -1.76
N GLU A 705 14.89 -17.90 -1.71
CA GLU A 705 14.93 -17.13 -0.47
C GLU A 705 13.51 -16.87 0.02
N VAL A 706 13.26 -17.07 1.32
CA VAL A 706 11.94 -17.03 1.94
C VAL A 706 11.97 -16.05 3.11
N ASP A 707 11.09 -15.04 3.04
CA ASP A 707 10.85 -14.01 4.05
C ASP A 707 12.10 -13.24 4.56
N ASP A 708 13.16 -13.16 3.75
CA ASP A 708 14.50 -12.64 4.09
C ASP A 708 15.16 -13.32 5.32
N GLU A 709 14.64 -14.45 5.79
CA GLU A 709 15.09 -15.17 6.99
C GLU A 709 15.57 -16.60 6.69
N LYS A 710 15.25 -17.18 5.52
CA LYS A 710 15.63 -18.55 5.15
C LYS A 710 16.07 -18.67 3.69
N VAL A 711 17.03 -19.57 3.45
CA VAL A 711 17.39 -20.05 2.11
C VAL A 711 17.04 -21.53 1.98
N ILE A 712 16.31 -21.91 0.94
CA ILE A 712 16.04 -23.30 0.57
C ILE A 712 16.85 -23.62 -0.68
N VAL A 713 17.78 -24.57 -0.55
CA VAL A 713 18.59 -25.10 -1.66
C VAL A 713 17.99 -26.44 -2.09
N LYS A 714 17.37 -26.50 -3.27
CA LYS A 714 16.77 -27.74 -3.82
C LYS A 714 17.70 -28.34 -4.85
N VAL A 715 18.18 -29.56 -4.59
CA VAL A 715 19.10 -30.30 -5.44
C VAL A 715 18.35 -31.50 -6.02
N TYR A 716 18.14 -31.49 -7.34
CA TYR A 716 17.51 -32.58 -8.07
C TYR A 716 18.59 -33.50 -8.64
N THR A 717 18.50 -34.79 -8.32
CA THR A 717 19.48 -35.81 -8.69
C THR A 717 18.87 -37.22 -8.62
N PRO A 718 19.30 -38.18 -9.47
CA PRO A 718 19.00 -39.60 -9.31
C PRO A 718 19.83 -40.29 -8.22
N VAL A 719 20.78 -39.60 -7.57
CA VAL A 719 21.68 -40.18 -6.57
C VAL A 719 21.04 -40.15 -5.18
N ASN A 720 20.73 -41.34 -4.66
CA ASN A 720 20.03 -41.50 -3.37
C ASN A 720 20.96 -41.50 -2.14
N GLU A 721 22.25 -41.78 -2.31
CA GLU A 721 23.22 -41.86 -1.21
C GLU A 721 24.00 -40.54 -1.11
N TYR A 722 23.85 -39.84 0.02
CA TYR A 722 24.48 -38.55 0.26
C TYR A 722 24.79 -38.30 1.74
N GLU A 723 25.73 -37.40 1.99
CA GLU A 723 26.01 -36.82 3.31
C GLU A 723 26.11 -35.29 3.21
N ILE A 724 26.05 -34.59 4.34
CA ILE A 724 26.30 -33.14 4.40
C ILE A 724 27.40 -32.86 5.42
N LEU A 725 28.50 -32.25 4.98
CA LEU A 725 29.70 -32.01 5.78
C LEU A 725 29.84 -30.52 6.12
N ASP A 726 29.95 -30.20 7.41
CA ASP A 726 30.17 -28.84 7.88
C ASP A 726 31.57 -28.31 7.51
N LYS A 727 31.64 -27.03 7.11
CA LYS A 727 32.86 -26.25 6.92
C LYS A 727 32.82 -25.00 7.79
N THR A 728 33.98 -24.42 8.07
CA THR A 728 34.13 -23.20 8.90
C THR A 728 33.27 -22.01 8.42
N ASN A 729 33.03 -21.95 7.11
CA ASN A 729 32.34 -20.87 6.40
C ASN A 729 31.30 -21.45 5.41
N GLY A 730 30.68 -22.60 5.69
CA GLY A 730 29.79 -23.26 4.73
C GLY A 730 29.42 -24.69 5.07
N PHE A 731 28.89 -25.42 4.09
CA PHE A 731 28.74 -26.87 4.13
C PHE A 731 28.81 -27.46 2.71
N ASP A 732 29.26 -28.71 2.62
CA ASP A 732 29.25 -29.48 1.38
C ASP A 732 28.10 -30.48 1.39
N ILE A 733 27.37 -30.58 0.29
CA ILE A 733 26.47 -31.72 0.02
C ILE A 733 27.25 -32.69 -0.88
N VAL A 734 27.53 -33.89 -0.36
CA VAL A 734 28.36 -34.91 -1.01
C VAL A 734 27.48 -36.08 -1.41
N PHE A 735 27.30 -36.27 -2.72
CA PHE A 735 26.55 -37.40 -3.31
C PHE A 735 27.53 -38.51 -3.72
N TYR A 736 27.20 -39.75 -3.38
CA TYR A 736 28.02 -40.93 -3.66
C TYR A 736 27.55 -41.61 -4.95
N LEU A 737 28.41 -41.64 -5.97
CA LEU A 737 28.07 -42.18 -7.28
C LEU A 737 28.17 -43.70 -7.29
N LYS A 738 27.20 -44.35 -7.92
CA LYS A 738 27.14 -45.80 -8.10
C LYS A 738 28.33 -46.25 -8.96
N LYS A 739 29.33 -46.90 -8.34
CA LYS A 739 30.46 -47.46 -9.08
C LYS A 739 29.97 -48.54 -10.05
N VAL A 740 30.36 -48.41 -11.32
CA VAL A 740 30.10 -49.37 -12.38
C VAL A 740 31.44 -49.99 -12.79
N GLU A 741 31.48 -51.31 -12.85
CA GLU A 741 32.71 -52.05 -13.14
C GLU A 741 32.73 -52.52 -14.60
N VAL A 742 33.87 -52.34 -15.26
CA VAL A 742 34.11 -52.79 -16.64
C VAL A 742 35.20 -53.85 -16.57
N ILE A 743 34.79 -55.11 -16.69
CA ILE A 743 35.67 -56.28 -16.68
C ILE A 743 35.98 -56.66 -18.13
N PHE A 744 37.22 -57.08 -18.41
CA PHE A 744 37.61 -57.59 -19.72
C PHE A 744 38.36 -58.92 -19.60
N GLU A 745 37.85 -59.97 -20.24
CA GLU A 745 38.47 -61.29 -20.30
C GLU A 745 38.57 -61.79 -21.76
N THR A 746 39.79 -61.86 -22.28
CA THR A 746 40.20 -62.38 -23.61
C THR A 746 39.55 -61.73 -24.84
N ASN A 747 38.22 -61.76 -24.96
CA ASN A 747 37.41 -61.13 -26.02
C ASN A 747 36.05 -60.60 -25.51
N ILE A 748 35.79 -60.70 -24.20
CA ILE A 748 34.51 -60.39 -23.58
C ILE A 748 34.66 -59.14 -22.71
N PHE A 749 33.76 -58.16 -22.87
CA PHE A 749 33.50 -57.14 -21.86
C PHE A 749 32.28 -57.51 -21.05
N GLU A 750 32.38 -57.39 -19.72
CA GLU A 750 31.22 -57.38 -18.82
C GLU A 750 31.12 -56.01 -18.16
N ILE A 751 29.98 -55.35 -18.32
CA ILE A 751 29.69 -54.03 -17.74
C ILE A 751 28.67 -54.26 -16.62
N VAL A 752 29.13 -54.17 -15.38
CA VAL A 752 28.40 -54.57 -14.18
C VAL A 752 27.73 -53.37 -13.54
N GLY A 753 26.41 -53.46 -13.36
CA GLY A 753 25.64 -52.49 -12.59
C GLY A 753 25.04 -51.35 -13.42
N VAL A 754 24.77 -51.54 -14.72
CA VAL A 754 24.01 -50.59 -15.55
C VAL A 754 22.83 -51.27 -16.23
N GLY A 755 21.72 -50.53 -16.37
CA GLY A 755 20.53 -51.02 -17.06
C GLY A 755 20.77 -51.15 -18.57
N LYS A 756 20.24 -52.22 -19.17
CA LYS A 756 20.31 -52.49 -20.62
C LYS A 756 19.99 -51.28 -21.51
N ASP A 757 18.88 -50.60 -21.22
CA ASP A 757 18.40 -49.46 -22.01
C ASP A 757 19.26 -48.19 -21.83
N SER A 758 20.23 -48.23 -20.91
CA SER A 758 21.23 -47.18 -20.71
C SER A 758 22.53 -47.42 -21.51
N VAL A 759 22.65 -48.53 -22.26
CA VAL A 759 23.88 -48.87 -23.01
C VAL A 759 23.62 -49.13 -24.49
N ASP A 760 24.14 -48.24 -25.34
CA ASP A 760 24.20 -48.40 -26.79
C ASP A 760 25.61 -48.82 -27.23
N PHE A 761 25.75 -49.30 -28.47
CA PHE A 761 27.05 -49.39 -29.13
C PHE A 761 26.98 -48.99 -30.61
N VAL A 762 28.09 -48.47 -31.13
CA VAL A 762 28.27 -48.11 -32.55
C VAL A 762 29.51 -48.83 -33.07
N ILE A 763 29.38 -49.55 -34.19
CA ILE A 763 30.50 -50.20 -34.87
C ILE A 763 30.98 -49.30 -36.00
N ASP A 764 32.24 -48.85 -35.91
CA ASP A 764 32.97 -48.15 -36.95
C ASP A 764 33.80 -49.18 -37.74
N LYS A 765 33.25 -49.60 -38.90
CA LYS A 765 33.92 -50.54 -39.82
C LYS A 765 35.21 -49.95 -40.41
N GLU A 766 35.23 -48.66 -40.75
CA GLU A 766 36.36 -48.04 -41.46
C GLU A 766 37.61 -47.96 -40.59
N ASN A 767 37.44 -47.62 -39.30
CA ASN A 767 38.54 -47.48 -38.36
C ASN A 767 38.74 -48.72 -37.45
N ASN A 768 38.04 -49.81 -37.74
CA ASN A 768 38.00 -51.08 -36.99
C ASN A 768 37.84 -50.86 -35.46
N GLN A 769 36.79 -50.11 -35.10
CA GLN A 769 36.54 -49.61 -33.75
C GLN A 769 35.08 -49.84 -33.34
N VAL A 770 34.84 -49.94 -32.03
CA VAL A 770 33.50 -50.04 -31.46
C VAL A 770 33.40 -49.07 -30.29
N GLU A 771 32.48 -48.13 -30.35
CA GLU A 771 32.19 -47.21 -29.25
C GLU A 771 30.96 -47.73 -28.48
N ILE A 772 31.17 -48.16 -27.25
CA ILE A 772 30.07 -48.52 -26.31
C ILE A 772 29.76 -47.26 -25.51
N ARG A 773 28.50 -46.82 -25.48
CA ARG A 773 28.04 -45.58 -24.83
C ARG A 773 27.12 -45.90 -23.67
N ILE A 774 27.49 -45.44 -22.47
CA ILE A 774 26.78 -45.67 -21.22
C ILE A 774 26.18 -44.34 -20.76
N LYS A 775 24.84 -44.25 -20.80
CA LYS A 775 24.04 -43.04 -20.57
C LYS A 775 23.46 -42.91 -19.15
N GLU A 776 23.66 -43.92 -18.30
CA GLU A 776 23.10 -43.91 -16.93
C GLU A 776 23.69 -42.73 -16.13
N LYS A 777 22.83 -41.94 -15.48
CA LYS A 777 23.24 -40.82 -14.62
C LYS A 777 23.50 -41.29 -13.19
N GLY A 778 24.35 -40.57 -12.45
CA GLY A 778 24.69 -40.90 -11.07
C GLY A 778 25.62 -42.11 -10.91
N VAL A 779 26.23 -42.57 -12.00
CA VAL A 779 27.21 -43.67 -12.01
C VAL A 779 28.64 -43.15 -12.19
N TYR A 780 29.62 -43.90 -11.70
CA TYR A 780 31.03 -43.62 -11.90
C TYR A 780 31.77 -44.83 -12.49
N ILE A 781 32.49 -44.58 -13.58
CA ILE A 781 33.39 -45.56 -14.22
C ILE A 781 34.82 -45.00 -14.20
N PRO A 782 35.83 -45.78 -13.75
CA PRO A 782 37.23 -45.38 -13.83
C PRO A 782 37.69 -45.13 -15.28
N THR A 783 38.04 -43.90 -15.61
CA THR A 783 38.55 -43.51 -16.93
C THR A 783 40.01 -43.90 -17.11
N GLY A 784 40.40 -44.38 -18.29
CA GLY A 784 41.78 -44.78 -18.57
C GLY A 784 41.97 -45.33 -19.98
N LEU A 785 43.25 -45.46 -20.39
CA LEU A 785 43.64 -46.17 -21.60
C LEU A 785 44.23 -47.53 -21.21
N PHE A 786 43.54 -48.59 -21.56
CA PHE A 786 43.88 -49.96 -21.23
C PHE A 786 44.41 -50.64 -22.50
N LYS A 787 45.62 -51.19 -22.44
CA LYS A 787 46.19 -52.01 -23.52
C LYS A 787 45.79 -53.46 -23.31
N VAL A 788 45.54 -54.16 -24.41
CA VAL A 788 45.24 -55.58 -24.43
C VAL A 788 46.34 -56.26 -25.23
N GLU A 789 47.00 -57.26 -24.65
CA GLU A 789 48.16 -57.94 -25.26
C GLU A 789 47.76 -59.20 -26.05
N ASP A 790 46.57 -59.76 -25.81
CA ASP A 790 46.10 -61.02 -26.38
C ASP A 790 44.61 -60.95 -26.79
N GLY A 791 44.20 -61.76 -27.76
CA GLY A 791 42.85 -61.76 -28.34
C GLY A 791 42.65 -60.82 -29.55
N VAL A 792 41.38 -60.46 -29.80
CA VAL A 792 40.94 -59.67 -30.96
C VAL A 792 41.16 -58.16 -30.75
N LEU A 793 41.26 -57.71 -29.49
CA LEU A 793 41.33 -56.31 -29.12
C LEU A 793 42.78 -55.81 -29.04
N ARG A 794 43.00 -54.54 -29.38
CA ARG A 794 44.31 -53.86 -29.29
C ARG A 794 44.44 -53.02 -28.03
N SER A 795 43.35 -52.36 -27.68
CA SER A 795 43.24 -51.40 -26.58
C SER A 795 41.80 -50.95 -26.45
N TYR A 796 41.37 -50.60 -25.25
CA TYR A 796 40.16 -49.84 -25.03
C TYR A 796 40.44 -48.58 -24.21
N GLN A 797 39.69 -47.52 -24.48
CA GLN A 797 39.79 -46.27 -23.74
C GLN A 797 38.43 -45.93 -23.13
N ILE A 798 38.37 -45.88 -21.81
CA ILE A 798 37.21 -45.40 -21.06
C ILE A 798 37.41 -43.90 -20.82
N PHE A 799 36.44 -43.08 -21.22
CA PHE A 799 36.42 -41.64 -20.94
C PHE A 799 35.01 -41.16 -20.65
N LYS A 800 34.87 -40.08 -19.86
CA LYS A 800 33.59 -39.38 -19.72
C LYS A 800 33.35 -38.61 -21.02
N ALA A 801 32.24 -38.93 -21.69
CA ALA A 801 31.77 -38.27 -22.90
C ALA A 801 30.84 -37.10 -22.51
N LYS A 802 30.11 -36.52 -23.47
CA LYS A 802 29.05 -35.55 -23.13
C LYS A 802 27.93 -36.24 -22.32
N HIS A 803 27.14 -37.08 -22.98
CA HIS A 803 25.96 -37.72 -22.39
C HIS A 803 26.31 -39.02 -21.62
N GLY A 804 27.25 -38.95 -20.66
CA GLY A 804 27.68 -40.10 -19.83
C GLY A 804 29.11 -40.56 -20.12
N TYR A 805 29.32 -41.86 -20.29
CA TYR A 805 30.64 -42.48 -20.52
C TYR A 805 30.71 -43.18 -21.88
N SER A 806 31.88 -43.13 -22.52
CA SER A 806 32.18 -43.93 -23.72
C SER A 806 33.38 -44.85 -23.48
N ILE A 807 33.23 -46.11 -23.90
CA ILE A 807 34.32 -47.10 -24.01
C ILE A 807 34.64 -47.26 -25.49
N LEU A 808 35.73 -46.64 -25.95
CA LEU A 808 36.21 -46.77 -27.32
C LEU A 808 37.16 -47.97 -27.43
N VAL A 809 36.64 -49.07 -27.97
CA VAL A 809 37.37 -50.31 -28.23
C VAL A 809 38.04 -50.23 -29.61
N LYS A 810 39.34 -50.52 -29.69
CA LYS A 810 40.09 -50.64 -30.94
C LYS A 810 40.46 -52.09 -31.19
N LEU A 811 40.16 -52.61 -32.38
CA LEU A 811 40.37 -54.01 -32.73
C LEU A 811 41.68 -54.22 -33.51
N GLN A 812 42.30 -55.39 -33.35
CA GLN A 812 43.49 -55.80 -34.12
C GLN A 812 43.12 -56.47 -35.46
N LYS A 813 41.95 -57.12 -35.51
CA LYS A 813 41.43 -57.88 -36.67
C LYS A 813 39.96 -57.51 -36.89
N LYS A 814 39.40 -57.79 -38.07
CA LYS A 814 37.95 -57.71 -38.28
C LYS A 814 37.23 -58.72 -37.37
N ALA A 815 36.09 -58.33 -36.80
CA ALA A 815 35.34 -59.15 -35.86
C ALA A 815 33.86 -58.77 -35.80
N SER A 816 33.03 -59.74 -35.42
CA SER A 816 31.62 -59.51 -35.09
C SER A 816 31.48 -59.22 -33.60
N VAL A 817 30.56 -58.32 -33.23
CA VAL A 817 30.17 -58.08 -31.84
C VAL A 817 28.84 -58.77 -31.60
N SER A 818 28.78 -59.60 -30.57
CA SER A 818 27.53 -60.16 -30.03
C SER A 818 27.21 -59.46 -28.70
N PHE A 819 25.96 -59.04 -28.55
CA PHE A 819 25.45 -58.33 -27.38
C PHE A 819 24.48 -59.25 -26.63
N SER A 820 24.68 -59.41 -25.33
CA SER A 820 23.88 -60.27 -24.47
C SER A 820 23.71 -59.64 -23.09
N ASP A 821 22.62 -60.01 -22.44
CA ASP A 821 22.15 -59.44 -21.17
C ASP A 821 22.03 -60.61 -20.18
N LYS A 822 22.74 -60.53 -19.06
CA LYS A 822 22.69 -61.54 -17.98
C LYS A 822 21.76 -61.04 -16.85
N GLU A 823 21.41 -61.95 -15.96
CA GLU A 823 20.77 -61.59 -14.68
C GLU A 823 21.68 -60.61 -13.89
N ASP A 824 21.07 -59.80 -13.01
CA ASP A 824 21.72 -58.80 -12.14
C ASP A 824 22.37 -57.55 -12.81
N ASN A 825 21.84 -57.09 -13.96
CA ASN A 825 22.33 -55.89 -14.68
C ASN A 825 23.80 -56.01 -15.12
N ILE A 826 24.14 -57.16 -15.70
CA ILE A 826 25.47 -57.45 -16.25
C ILE A 826 25.35 -57.53 -17.78
N ILE A 827 25.79 -56.48 -18.46
CA ILE A 827 25.76 -56.38 -19.93
C ILE A 827 27.04 -56.98 -20.49
N VAL A 828 26.92 -57.92 -21.41
CA VAL A 828 28.03 -58.72 -21.94
C VAL A 828 28.18 -58.54 -23.44
N LEU A 829 29.31 -57.96 -23.86
CA LEU A 829 29.69 -57.82 -25.27
C LEU A 829 30.86 -58.75 -25.59
N ASN A 830 30.66 -59.68 -26.54
CA ASN A 830 31.65 -60.67 -26.94
C ASN A 830 32.09 -60.46 -28.41
N PHE A 831 33.41 -60.33 -28.60
CA PHE A 831 34.06 -59.95 -29.86
C PHE A 831 34.65 -61.19 -30.56
N ILE A 832 33.97 -61.68 -31.60
CA ILE A 832 34.34 -62.93 -32.28
C ILE A 832 35.04 -62.61 -33.61
N LYS A 833 36.32 -62.99 -33.71
CA LYS A 833 37.19 -62.82 -34.90
C LYS A 833 36.49 -63.33 -36.17
N TYR A 834 36.61 -62.61 -37.28
CA TYR A 834 36.24 -63.16 -38.59
C TYR A 834 37.19 -64.32 -38.97
N PRO A 835 36.67 -65.50 -39.38
CA PRO A 835 37.47 -66.59 -39.92
C PRO A 835 38.33 -66.14 -41.10
N GLU A 836 39.58 -66.53 -41.09
CA GLU A 836 40.59 -66.11 -42.06
C GLU A 836 40.79 -67.21 -43.09
N LEU A 837 40.56 -66.86 -44.35
CA LEU A 837 40.66 -67.76 -45.49
C LEU A 837 42.14 -68.15 -45.68
N LEU A 838 42.45 -69.42 -45.41
CA LEU A 838 43.81 -69.97 -45.46
C LEU A 838 44.19 -70.49 -46.84
N PHE A 839 43.26 -71.16 -47.53
CA PHE A 839 43.52 -71.75 -48.83
C PHE A 839 42.25 -71.95 -49.67
N PHE A 840 42.47 -72.08 -50.98
CA PHE A 840 41.43 -72.34 -51.96
C PHE A 840 41.98 -73.26 -53.06
N GLU A 841 41.69 -74.55 -52.98
CA GLU A 841 42.38 -75.60 -53.74
C GLU A 841 41.43 -76.55 -54.46
N LEU A 842 41.87 -77.04 -55.63
CA LEU A 842 41.24 -78.17 -56.31
C LEU A 842 41.80 -79.49 -55.77
N SER A 843 40.92 -80.49 -55.61
CA SER A 843 41.28 -81.87 -55.32
C SER A 843 40.41 -82.84 -56.13
N ASN A 844 40.84 -84.09 -56.24
CA ASN A 844 40.21 -85.12 -57.08
C ASN A 844 39.97 -84.67 -58.54
N ILE A 845 40.90 -83.90 -59.12
CA ILE A 845 40.75 -83.37 -60.49
C ILE A 845 40.68 -84.52 -61.50
N SER A 846 39.54 -84.66 -62.17
CA SER A 846 39.30 -85.67 -63.21
C SER A 846 38.12 -85.28 -64.10
N ASP A 847 37.87 -86.04 -65.17
CA ASP A 847 36.68 -85.87 -66.02
C ASP A 847 35.38 -86.44 -65.41
N LYS A 848 35.46 -87.15 -64.27
CA LYS A 848 34.29 -87.75 -63.57
C LYS A 848 33.92 -87.03 -62.27
N GLU A 849 34.90 -86.52 -61.52
CA GLU A 849 34.67 -85.64 -60.36
C GLU A 849 35.71 -84.53 -60.30
N THR A 850 35.42 -83.45 -59.58
CA THR A 850 36.37 -82.39 -59.21
C THR A 850 35.85 -81.70 -57.95
N TRP A 851 36.68 -81.59 -56.90
CA TRP A 851 36.27 -80.98 -55.63
C TRP A 851 37.01 -79.67 -55.40
N LEU A 852 36.28 -78.62 -55.02
CA LEU A 852 36.84 -77.32 -54.63
C LEU A 852 36.78 -77.19 -53.11
N LYS A 853 37.94 -77.01 -52.47
CA LYS A 853 38.08 -76.93 -51.01
C LYS A 853 38.46 -75.52 -50.60
N ILE A 854 37.68 -74.98 -49.67
CA ILE A 854 37.82 -73.67 -49.06
C ILE A 854 38.21 -73.90 -47.60
N GLY A 855 39.41 -73.49 -47.19
CA GLY A 855 39.90 -73.69 -45.83
C GLY A 855 40.00 -72.38 -45.05
N PHE A 856 39.53 -72.40 -43.80
CA PHE A 856 39.59 -71.28 -42.85
C PHE A 856 40.41 -71.67 -41.62
N ASP A 857 40.86 -70.69 -40.81
CA ASP A 857 41.44 -71.00 -39.51
C ASP A 857 40.37 -71.43 -38.49
N GLU A 858 39.28 -70.66 -38.39
CA GLU A 858 38.12 -70.90 -37.54
C GLU A 858 36.87 -71.38 -38.33
N PRO A 859 35.87 -72.00 -37.69
CA PRO A 859 34.59 -72.31 -38.32
C PRO A 859 33.82 -71.07 -38.81
N ILE A 860 33.16 -71.16 -39.96
CA ILE A 860 32.37 -70.07 -40.54
C ILE A 860 31.06 -69.79 -39.78
N PHE A 861 30.70 -68.52 -39.63
CA PHE A 861 29.54 -68.07 -38.86
C PHE A 861 28.17 -68.52 -39.43
N GLU A 862 28.06 -68.54 -40.76
CA GLU A 862 26.83 -68.82 -41.51
C GLU A 862 27.13 -69.87 -42.58
N ARG A 863 26.20 -70.80 -42.84
CA ARG A 863 26.36 -71.74 -43.95
C ARG A 863 26.35 -70.95 -45.27
N PRO A 864 27.27 -71.21 -46.23
CA PRO A 864 27.33 -70.46 -47.48
C PRO A 864 26.02 -70.62 -48.26
N SER A 865 25.55 -69.52 -48.86
CA SER A 865 24.45 -69.59 -49.83
C SER A 865 25.00 -70.03 -51.20
N ILE A 866 24.12 -70.60 -52.03
CA ILE A 866 24.43 -71.05 -53.39
C ILE A 866 23.37 -70.49 -54.32
N GLU A 867 23.78 -69.82 -55.39
CA GLU A 867 22.92 -69.25 -56.41
C GLU A 867 23.34 -69.82 -57.78
N TYR A 868 22.47 -70.63 -58.38
CA TYR A 868 22.70 -71.19 -59.72
C TYR A 868 22.33 -70.14 -60.77
N VAL A 869 23.32 -69.64 -61.50
CA VAL A 869 23.15 -68.62 -62.54
C VAL A 869 22.71 -69.27 -63.85
N ASP A 870 23.33 -70.40 -64.20
CA ASP A 870 22.90 -71.31 -65.28
C ASP A 870 23.44 -72.75 -65.05
N GLN A 871 23.17 -73.67 -65.99
CA GLN A 871 23.63 -75.08 -65.93
C GLN A 871 25.17 -75.28 -65.91
N THR A 872 25.94 -74.20 -66.08
CA THR A 872 27.42 -74.18 -66.13
C THR A 872 28.04 -73.09 -65.24
N LEU A 873 27.24 -72.33 -64.48
CA LEU A 873 27.71 -71.19 -63.69
C LEU A 873 26.97 -71.08 -62.36
N VAL A 874 27.73 -71.03 -61.26
CA VAL A 874 27.20 -70.92 -59.89
C VAL A 874 27.94 -69.85 -59.09
N GLU A 875 27.24 -69.13 -58.24
CA GLU A 875 27.80 -68.19 -57.27
C GLU A 875 27.59 -68.69 -55.83
N ILE A 876 28.58 -68.45 -54.98
CA ILE A 876 28.59 -68.90 -53.58
C ILE A 876 29.04 -67.73 -52.70
N GLU A 877 28.29 -67.45 -51.63
CA GLU A 877 28.53 -66.32 -50.73
C GLU A 877 29.07 -66.80 -49.37
N LEU A 878 30.26 -66.34 -49.01
CA LEU A 878 30.88 -66.54 -47.71
C LEU A 878 30.78 -65.23 -46.93
N LYS A 879 30.14 -65.21 -45.75
CA LYS A 879 29.94 -63.96 -44.99
C LYS A 879 30.89 -63.79 -43.82
N LYS A 880 31.27 -62.54 -43.54
CA LYS A 880 32.11 -62.13 -42.41
C LYS A 880 33.43 -62.91 -42.35
N VAL A 881 34.11 -63.00 -43.48
CA VAL A 881 35.37 -63.72 -43.67
C VAL A 881 36.51 -62.76 -43.98
N ASN A 882 37.70 -63.01 -43.43
CA ASN A 882 38.89 -62.25 -43.78
C ASN A 882 39.65 -62.94 -44.93
N TYR A 883 39.87 -62.21 -46.02
CA TYR A 883 40.55 -62.67 -47.23
C TYR A 883 41.74 -61.76 -47.63
N GLU A 884 42.13 -60.80 -46.79
CA GLU A 884 43.17 -59.81 -47.08
C GLU A 884 44.56 -60.41 -47.36
N ASN A 885 44.83 -61.62 -46.84
CA ASN A 885 46.10 -62.32 -46.94
C ASN A 885 46.20 -63.31 -48.13
N LEU A 886 45.18 -63.41 -48.99
CA LEU A 886 45.10 -64.45 -50.05
C LEU A 886 45.15 -63.90 -51.48
N ASP A 887 45.69 -64.68 -52.42
CA ASP A 887 45.63 -64.39 -53.85
C ASP A 887 44.22 -64.67 -54.42
N LEU A 888 43.49 -63.58 -54.63
CA LEU A 888 42.13 -63.49 -55.18
C LEU A 888 42.09 -63.32 -56.71
N THR A 889 43.20 -63.55 -57.42
CA THR A 889 43.17 -63.56 -58.90
C THR A 889 42.27 -64.67 -59.45
N SER A 890 41.60 -64.40 -60.58
CA SER A 890 40.72 -65.38 -61.21
C SER A 890 41.51 -66.53 -61.82
N LYS A 891 41.22 -67.75 -61.37
CA LYS A 891 41.94 -68.96 -61.76
C LYS A 891 41.19 -69.65 -62.89
N LYS A 892 41.89 -70.02 -63.96
CA LYS A 892 41.36 -70.85 -65.06
C LYS A 892 42.04 -72.21 -65.06
N TYR A 893 41.29 -73.24 -65.41
CA TYR A 893 41.73 -74.63 -65.37
C TYR A 893 41.45 -75.32 -66.70
N GLU A 894 42.46 -75.97 -67.26
CA GLU A 894 42.35 -76.68 -68.55
C GLU A 894 41.78 -78.10 -68.34
N GLU A 895 42.22 -78.78 -67.28
CA GLU A 895 41.80 -80.13 -66.87
C GLU A 895 40.75 -80.11 -65.73
N GLY A 896 39.90 -81.14 -65.67
CA GLY A 896 38.85 -81.27 -64.66
C GLY A 896 37.51 -80.63 -65.04
N ILE A 897 36.51 -80.72 -64.16
CA ILE A 897 35.13 -80.24 -64.41
C ILE A 897 35.04 -78.72 -64.28
N ILE A 898 35.67 -78.15 -63.26
CA ILE A 898 35.68 -76.69 -63.01
C ILE A 898 36.61 -76.02 -64.03
N LYS A 899 36.15 -74.93 -64.68
CA LYS A 899 36.85 -74.25 -65.77
C LYS A 899 37.38 -72.87 -65.39
N ASN A 900 36.65 -72.13 -64.56
CA ASN A 900 37.12 -70.88 -63.96
C ASN A 900 36.56 -70.68 -62.54
N VAL A 901 37.35 -70.03 -61.69
CA VAL A 901 36.92 -69.48 -60.41
C VAL A 901 37.26 -68.00 -60.38
N GLU A 902 36.27 -67.16 -60.12
CA GLU A 902 36.37 -65.72 -59.98
C GLU A 902 35.98 -65.32 -58.56
N PHE A 903 36.87 -64.61 -57.88
CA PHE A 903 36.63 -64.07 -56.55
C PHE A 903 36.09 -62.65 -56.64
N LEU A 904 35.02 -62.36 -55.90
CA LEU A 904 34.27 -61.10 -55.92
C LEU A 904 34.14 -60.58 -54.47
N PRO A 905 35.12 -59.79 -53.99
CA PRO A 905 35.12 -59.24 -52.63
C PRO A 905 34.01 -58.20 -52.43
N TYR A 906 33.35 -58.21 -51.27
CA TYR A 906 32.25 -57.29 -50.94
C TYR A 906 32.21 -56.95 -49.44
N GLU A 907 32.82 -55.82 -49.06
CA GLU A 907 33.04 -55.36 -47.66
C GLU A 907 33.78 -56.37 -46.75
N ASP A 908 33.01 -57.30 -46.19
CA ASP A 908 33.36 -58.32 -45.19
C ASP A 908 33.01 -59.73 -45.69
N ASP A 909 32.36 -59.81 -46.85
CA ASP A 909 31.83 -61.02 -47.46
C ASP A 909 32.60 -61.29 -48.77
N LEU A 910 32.73 -62.56 -49.14
CA LEU A 910 33.40 -63.01 -50.35
C LEU A 910 32.42 -63.82 -51.20
N LYS A 911 32.02 -63.27 -52.35
CA LYS A 911 31.31 -64.04 -53.38
C LYS A 911 32.33 -64.75 -54.26
N ILE A 912 32.01 -65.98 -54.65
CA ILE A 912 32.87 -66.83 -55.47
C ILE A 912 32.02 -67.37 -56.62
N ARG A 913 32.34 -66.94 -57.83
CA ARG A 913 31.70 -67.38 -59.07
C ARG A 913 32.53 -68.52 -59.68
N ILE A 914 31.89 -69.65 -59.95
CA ILE A 914 32.51 -70.87 -60.44
C ILE A 914 31.85 -71.26 -61.75
N GLY A 915 32.60 -71.25 -62.84
CA GLY A 915 32.19 -71.83 -64.12
C GLY A 915 32.65 -73.28 -64.23
N TYR A 916 31.76 -74.18 -64.61
CA TYR A 916 31.96 -75.64 -64.54
C TYR A 916 31.24 -76.37 -65.68
N ALA A 917 31.76 -77.51 -66.10
CA ALA A 917 31.09 -78.39 -67.06
C ALA A 917 29.91 -79.14 -66.41
N PHE A 918 28.88 -79.46 -67.19
CA PHE A 918 27.62 -80.00 -66.69
C PHE A 918 27.80 -81.19 -65.74
N SER A 919 27.40 -81.01 -64.47
CA SER A 919 27.64 -81.93 -63.35
C SER A 919 26.76 -81.56 -62.14
N HIS A 920 26.56 -82.50 -61.22
CA HIS A 920 25.88 -82.23 -59.95
C HIS A 920 26.83 -81.54 -58.96
N LEU A 921 26.34 -80.48 -58.30
CA LEU A 921 27.03 -79.79 -57.21
C LEU A 921 26.45 -80.18 -55.85
N ASN A 922 27.33 -80.55 -54.91
CA ASN A 922 27.01 -80.74 -53.49
C ASN A 922 27.91 -79.87 -52.61
N LEU A 923 27.35 -79.21 -51.59
CA LEU A 923 28.06 -78.36 -50.63
C LEU A 923 28.02 -78.97 -49.23
N GLU A 924 29.18 -79.42 -48.77
CA GLU A 924 29.42 -79.88 -47.40
C GLU A 924 30.20 -78.81 -46.63
N VAL A 925 29.87 -78.63 -45.35
CA VAL A 925 30.67 -77.84 -44.39
C VAL A 925 31.15 -78.80 -43.32
N VAL A 926 32.46 -78.88 -43.13
CA VAL A 926 33.12 -79.84 -42.24
C VAL A 926 34.18 -79.09 -41.45
N GLU A 927 33.98 -78.96 -40.14
CA GLU A 927 34.86 -78.21 -39.23
C GLU A 927 35.11 -76.77 -39.72
N ASN A 928 36.33 -76.44 -40.16
CA ASN A 928 36.73 -75.15 -40.72
C ASN A 928 36.89 -75.19 -42.25
N GLN A 929 36.21 -76.11 -42.94
CA GLN A 929 36.25 -76.24 -44.41
C GLN A 929 34.86 -76.22 -45.04
N VAL A 930 34.76 -75.57 -46.20
CA VAL A 930 33.65 -75.75 -47.15
C VAL A 930 34.17 -76.58 -48.32
N ILE A 931 33.45 -77.63 -48.68
CA ILE A 931 33.81 -78.56 -49.74
C ILE A 931 32.68 -78.59 -50.77
N LEU A 932 33.03 -78.26 -52.01
CA LEU A 932 32.12 -78.20 -53.15
C LEU A 932 32.49 -79.33 -54.09
N LYS A 933 31.66 -80.39 -54.12
CA LYS A 933 31.88 -81.55 -54.96
C LYS A 933 31.10 -81.37 -56.26
N PHE A 934 31.81 -81.34 -57.38
CA PHE A 934 31.24 -81.40 -58.71
C PHE A 934 31.42 -82.82 -59.23
N GLU A 935 30.32 -83.54 -59.41
CA GLU A 935 30.29 -84.96 -59.79
C GLU A 935 29.56 -85.11 -61.13
N LYS A 936 30.23 -85.63 -62.15
CA LYS A 936 29.69 -85.75 -63.50
C LYS A 936 28.76 -86.96 -63.57
N VAL A 937 27.51 -86.72 -63.94
CA VAL A 937 26.50 -87.77 -64.09
C VAL A 937 26.62 -88.40 -65.47
N ASP A 938 26.67 -89.73 -65.55
CA ASP A 938 26.65 -90.44 -66.82
C ASP A 938 25.28 -90.23 -67.51
N THR A 939 25.30 -89.67 -68.72
CA THR A 939 24.13 -89.47 -69.57
C THR A 939 23.51 -90.83 -69.93
N LYS A 940 22.26 -91.06 -69.54
CA LYS A 940 21.57 -92.34 -69.78
C LYS A 940 20.73 -92.28 -71.04
N ILE A 941 21.05 -93.15 -72.00
CA ILE A 941 20.23 -93.38 -73.20
C ILE A 941 19.24 -94.52 -72.93
N GLU A 942 17.95 -94.21 -73.02
CA GLU A 942 16.85 -95.17 -72.91
C GLU A 942 16.04 -95.13 -74.21
N ALA A 943 15.75 -96.28 -74.83
CA ALA A 943 15.05 -96.34 -76.12
C ALA A 943 13.95 -97.40 -76.13
N ASP A 944 12.70 -96.92 -76.24
CA ASP A 944 11.47 -97.69 -76.18
C ASP A 944 10.91 -98.00 -77.59
N ALA A 945 9.60 -98.22 -77.71
CA ALA A 945 8.92 -98.46 -78.97
C ALA A 945 8.56 -97.19 -79.74
N ASP A 946 8.48 -96.03 -79.07
CA ASP A 946 7.99 -94.76 -79.61
C ASP A 946 8.78 -93.52 -79.10
N ARG A 947 9.79 -93.70 -78.25
CA ARG A 947 10.68 -92.63 -77.79
C ARG A 947 12.12 -93.11 -77.57
N ILE A 948 13.07 -92.21 -77.79
CA ILE A 948 14.45 -92.28 -77.27
C ILE A 948 14.62 -91.11 -76.30
N THR A 949 15.22 -91.37 -75.15
CA THR A 949 15.44 -90.43 -74.06
C THR A 949 16.93 -90.36 -73.76
N PHE A 950 17.45 -89.16 -73.62
CA PHE A 950 18.79 -88.88 -73.11
C PHE A 950 18.59 -88.11 -71.80
N ASN A 951 18.77 -88.79 -70.67
CA ASN A 951 18.68 -88.19 -69.34
C ASN A 951 20.08 -87.74 -68.88
N TYR A 952 20.17 -86.62 -68.18
CA TYR A 952 21.42 -85.99 -67.69
C TYR A 952 22.34 -85.52 -68.84
N ILE A 953 21.84 -84.54 -69.60
CA ILE A 953 22.53 -83.90 -70.71
C ILE A 953 22.01 -82.45 -70.87
N ASN A 954 22.90 -81.49 -71.12
CA ASN A 954 22.51 -80.14 -71.53
C ASN A 954 21.92 -80.20 -72.96
N PRO A 955 20.61 -79.96 -73.15
CA PRO A 955 19.98 -80.14 -74.46
C PRO A 955 20.22 -78.96 -75.42
N GLU A 956 20.76 -77.83 -74.95
CA GLU A 956 21.05 -76.67 -75.78
C GLU A 956 22.34 -76.79 -76.58
N GLN A 957 23.30 -77.57 -76.09
CA GLN A 957 24.55 -77.86 -76.80
C GLN A 957 24.45 -79.02 -77.82
N ILE A 958 23.32 -79.74 -77.88
CA ILE A 958 23.13 -80.88 -78.80
C ILE A 958 22.79 -80.40 -80.22
N SER A 959 23.48 -80.94 -81.22
CA SER A 959 23.12 -80.78 -82.64
C SER A 959 22.79 -82.13 -83.29
N TYR A 960 21.96 -82.14 -84.33
CA TYR A 960 21.54 -83.37 -85.01
C TYR A 960 21.17 -83.16 -86.48
N ARG A 961 21.16 -84.25 -87.25
CA ARG A 961 20.73 -84.34 -88.66
C ARG A 961 19.95 -85.63 -88.88
N VAL A 962 18.92 -85.58 -89.70
CA VAL A 962 18.04 -86.72 -90.02
C VAL A 962 18.17 -87.06 -91.51
N PHE A 963 18.16 -88.35 -91.82
CA PHE A 963 18.22 -88.92 -93.17
C PHE A 963 17.05 -89.88 -93.36
N ASP A 964 15.85 -89.33 -93.57
CA ASP A 964 14.58 -90.07 -93.54
C ASP A 964 14.54 -91.26 -94.50
N GLU A 965 15.08 -91.10 -95.72
CA GLU A 965 15.14 -92.14 -96.76
C GLU A 965 15.83 -93.45 -96.30
N ASN A 966 16.73 -93.35 -95.33
CA ASN A 966 17.52 -94.48 -94.81
C ASN A 966 17.15 -94.86 -93.37
N GLY A 967 16.29 -94.07 -92.70
CA GLY A 967 15.98 -94.24 -91.28
C GLY A 967 17.21 -94.04 -90.39
N VAL A 968 17.97 -92.95 -90.59
CA VAL A 968 19.18 -92.64 -89.80
C VAL A 968 19.12 -91.24 -89.21
N ILE A 969 19.38 -91.12 -87.91
CA ILE A 969 19.67 -89.85 -87.23
C ILE A 969 21.15 -89.85 -86.86
N ILE A 970 21.85 -88.74 -87.08
CA ILE A 970 23.20 -88.51 -86.56
C ILE A 970 23.15 -87.31 -85.61
N MET A 971 23.62 -87.47 -84.39
CA MET A 971 23.71 -86.40 -83.39
C MET A 971 25.16 -86.14 -82.99
N GLU A 972 25.49 -84.91 -82.67
CA GLU A 972 26.80 -84.50 -82.15
C GLU A 972 26.59 -83.76 -80.82
N ILE A 973 27.19 -84.30 -79.76
CA ILE A 973 27.03 -83.90 -78.35
C ILE A 973 28.42 -83.54 -77.80
N PRO A 974 28.70 -82.26 -77.49
CA PRO A 974 29.96 -81.85 -76.88
C PRO A 974 30.27 -82.58 -75.55
N PHE A 975 31.56 -82.71 -75.20
CA PHE A 975 31.98 -83.41 -73.96
C PHE A 975 31.57 -82.68 -72.68
N ASP A 976 31.32 -81.37 -72.76
CA ASP A 976 30.77 -80.50 -71.72
C ASP A 976 29.25 -80.56 -71.64
N ALA A 977 28.56 -80.99 -72.70
CA ALA A 977 27.11 -81.15 -72.73
C ALA A 977 26.63 -82.40 -71.97
N GLY A 978 27.39 -83.50 -72.05
CA GLY A 978 27.06 -84.77 -71.44
C GLY A 978 28.19 -85.80 -71.51
N TYR A 979 28.10 -86.86 -70.72
CA TYR A 979 29.11 -87.91 -70.65
C TYR A 979 28.50 -89.27 -70.93
N LEU A 980 29.01 -89.95 -71.96
CA LEU A 980 28.49 -91.22 -72.43
C LEU A 980 29.60 -92.27 -72.32
N GLU A 981 29.43 -93.31 -71.50
CA GLU A 981 30.36 -94.43 -71.55
C GLU A 981 30.23 -95.16 -72.90
N ASN A 982 31.36 -95.52 -73.52
CA ASN A 982 31.42 -96.17 -74.84
C ASN A 982 30.84 -97.61 -74.89
N THR A 983 30.09 -98.02 -73.86
CA THR A 983 29.44 -99.33 -73.70
C THR A 983 27.93 -99.19 -73.74
N ILE A 984 27.38 -99.19 -74.95
CA ILE A 984 25.94 -99.17 -75.20
C ILE A 984 25.34 -100.53 -74.78
N PRO A 985 24.31 -100.59 -73.91
CA PRO A 985 23.53 -101.79 -73.70
C PRO A 985 22.84 -102.20 -75.01
N ALA A 986 22.85 -103.48 -75.39
CA ALA A 986 22.31 -103.93 -76.68
C ALA A 986 20.76 -103.85 -76.71
N ILE A 987 20.20 -102.65 -76.98
CA ILE A 987 18.75 -102.39 -76.97
C ILE A 987 18.06 -103.12 -78.13
N LYS A 988 17.38 -104.23 -77.83
CA LYS A 988 16.53 -104.97 -78.77
C LYS A 988 15.10 -104.41 -78.83
N SER A 989 14.94 -103.19 -79.35
CA SER A 989 13.60 -102.62 -79.64
C SER A 989 13.10 -103.07 -81.01
N GLU A 990 12.60 -104.31 -81.13
CA GLU A 990 12.14 -104.93 -82.40
C GLU A 990 11.02 -104.15 -83.15
N LYS A 991 10.50 -103.05 -82.60
CA LYS A 991 9.33 -102.32 -83.12
C LYS A 991 9.66 -101.05 -83.92
N SER A 992 10.72 -100.32 -83.56
CA SER A 992 11.01 -98.98 -84.12
C SER A 992 12.50 -98.62 -84.25
N VAL A 993 13.35 -98.96 -83.27
CA VAL A 993 14.80 -98.64 -83.29
C VAL A 993 15.59 -99.92 -83.57
N LYS A 994 16.32 -99.97 -84.69
CA LYS A 994 17.12 -101.14 -85.08
C LYS A 994 18.48 -101.18 -84.37
N TYR A 995 19.12 -100.02 -84.21
CA TYR A 995 20.48 -99.92 -83.69
C TYR A 995 20.76 -98.51 -83.16
N ILE A 996 21.61 -98.40 -82.14
CA ILE A 996 22.23 -97.13 -81.73
C ILE A 996 23.74 -97.39 -81.63
N ASN A 997 24.55 -96.50 -82.20
CA ASN A 997 26.00 -96.47 -82.09
C ASN A 997 26.46 -95.16 -81.47
N ILE A 998 27.60 -95.16 -80.78
CA ILE A 998 28.28 -93.98 -80.26
C ILE A 998 29.72 -94.07 -80.73
N GLU A 999 30.23 -93.01 -81.33
CA GLU A 999 31.64 -92.84 -81.69
C GLU A 999 32.19 -91.61 -80.98
N THR A 1000 33.34 -91.75 -80.32
CA THR A 1000 34.08 -90.61 -79.78
C THR A 1000 34.73 -89.83 -80.93
N SER A 1001 34.48 -88.52 -80.99
CA SER A 1001 35.11 -87.60 -81.95
C SER A 1001 35.99 -86.57 -81.22
N ASN A 1002 36.80 -85.82 -81.97
CA ASN A 1002 37.73 -84.82 -81.40
C ASN A 1002 37.05 -83.70 -80.59
N THR A 1003 35.73 -83.50 -80.72
CA THR A 1003 34.98 -82.39 -80.11
C THR A 1003 33.74 -82.85 -79.33
N GLY A 1004 33.54 -84.15 -79.14
CA GLY A 1004 32.38 -84.71 -78.44
C GLY A 1004 31.98 -86.10 -78.94
N TRP A 1005 30.83 -86.58 -78.46
CA TRP A 1005 30.23 -87.85 -78.87
C TRP A 1005 29.42 -87.66 -80.15
N ARG A 1006 29.59 -88.57 -81.13
CA ARG A 1006 28.70 -88.68 -82.28
C ARG A 1006 27.83 -89.92 -82.14
N ILE A 1007 26.51 -89.74 -82.10
CA ILE A 1007 25.55 -90.84 -81.95
C ILE A 1007 24.87 -91.09 -83.28
N TYR A 1008 24.82 -92.35 -83.71
CA TYR A 1008 24.11 -92.80 -84.90
C TYR A 1008 22.94 -93.67 -84.46
N ILE A 1009 21.71 -93.23 -84.74
CA ILE A 1009 20.48 -93.95 -84.42
C ILE A 1009 19.90 -94.46 -85.73
N ILE A 1010 19.76 -95.77 -85.87
CA ILE A 1010 19.14 -96.41 -87.04
C ILE A 1010 17.77 -96.95 -86.64
N THR A 1011 16.75 -96.56 -87.39
CA THR A 1011 15.34 -96.88 -87.12
C THR A 1011 14.75 -97.76 -88.22
N ASN A 1012 13.46 -98.10 -88.08
CA ASN A 1012 12.67 -98.59 -89.20
C ASN A 1012 12.46 -97.50 -90.26
N LEU A 1013 12.30 -97.90 -91.51
CA LEU A 1013 11.96 -96.98 -92.60
C LEU A 1013 10.53 -96.46 -92.39
N GLU A 1014 10.23 -95.29 -92.98
CA GLU A 1014 8.90 -94.64 -92.91
C GLU A 1014 8.46 -94.25 -91.48
N MET A 1015 9.43 -93.86 -90.64
CA MET A 1015 9.22 -93.26 -89.32
C MET A 1015 9.33 -91.73 -89.40
N TYR A 1016 8.52 -91.02 -88.60
CA TYR A 1016 8.62 -89.57 -88.37
C TYR A 1016 9.21 -89.26 -87.00
N TYR A 1017 9.94 -88.14 -86.90
CA TYR A 1017 10.74 -87.76 -85.74
C TYR A 1017 10.32 -86.39 -85.19
N THR A 1018 10.16 -86.28 -83.88
CA THR A 1018 10.05 -84.99 -83.19
C THR A 1018 11.04 -84.92 -82.03
N PHE A 1019 11.68 -83.76 -81.88
CA PHE A 1019 12.77 -83.53 -80.93
C PHE A 1019 12.31 -82.53 -79.87
N GLU A 1020 12.49 -82.87 -78.60
CA GLU A 1020 12.05 -82.05 -77.46
C GLU A 1020 13.19 -81.90 -76.45
N LYS A 1021 13.28 -80.71 -75.86
CA LYS A 1021 14.26 -80.34 -74.83
C LYS A 1021 13.50 -80.01 -73.53
N PHE A 1022 13.92 -80.57 -72.40
CA PHE A 1022 13.32 -80.23 -71.10
C PHE A 1022 14.30 -80.48 -69.96
N GLU A 1023 14.65 -79.42 -69.22
CA GLU A 1023 15.65 -79.44 -68.14
C GLU A 1023 16.95 -80.11 -68.63
N ASP A 1024 17.43 -81.12 -67.91
CA ASP A 1024 18.66 -81.86 -68.22
C ASP A 1024 18.41 -83.06 -69.15
N ASN A 1025 17.40 -82.97 -70.03
CA ASN A 1025 16.94 -84.10 -70.84
C ASN A 1025 16.63 -83.72 -72.30
N PHE A 1026 16.96 -84.63 -73.21
CA PHE A 1026 16.67 -84.53 -74.64
C PHE A 1026 15.88 -85.76 -75.10
N PHE A 1027 14.81 -85.54 -75.88
CA PHE A 1027 13.89 -86.60 -76.31
C PHE A 1027 13.74 -86.63 -77.82
N ILE A 1028 13.62 -87.85 -78.37
CA ILE A 1028 13.29 -88.11 -79.77
C ILE A 1028 12.06 -89.00 -79.80
N LYS A 1029 10.90 -88.49 -80.17
CA LYS A 1029 9.67 -89.30 -80.36
C LYS A 1029 9.64 -89.87 -81.78
N LEU A 1030 9.17 -91.10 -81.90
CA LEU A 1030 9.21 -91.94 -83.09
C LEU A 1030 7.80 -92.42 -83.46
N GLN A 1031 7.26 -92.01 -84.61
CA GLN A 1031 5.90 -92.36 -85.04
C GLN A 1031 5.89 -93.05 -86.40
N LYS A 1032 5.01 -94.04 -86.60
CA LYS A 1032 4.84 -94.74 -87.88
C LYS A 1032 3.88 -93.99 -88.81
N ASN A 1033 4.25 -93.90 -90.07
CA ASN A 1033 3.40 -93.36 -91.12
C ASN A 1033 2.23 -94.34 -91.41
N PHE A 1034 1.00 -93.83 -91.49
CA PHE A 1034 -0.19 -94.60 -91.88
C PHE A 1034 -0.83 -93.95 -93.12
N GLU A 1035 -1.37 -94.80 -94.01
CA GLU A 1035 -1.50 -94.56 -95.47
C GLU A 1035 -2.29 -93.32 -95.93
N LYS A 1036 -1.95 -92.85 -97.14
CA LYS A 1036 -2.83 -92.01 -97.97
C LYS A 1036 -4.02 -92.84 -98.51
N SER A 1037 -5.24 -92.60 -98.05
CA SER A 1037 -6.40 -92.50 -98.96
C SER A 1037 -7.64 -91.84 -98.32
N SER A 1038 -8.33 -91.00 -99.10
CA SER A 1038 -9.66 -90.40 -98.85
C SER A 1038 -9.85 -89.46 -97.63
N VAL A 1039 -10.72 -88.44 -97.65
CA VAL A 1039 -11.08 -87.46 -98.71
C VAL A 1039 -11.85 -86.27 -98.09
N SER A 1040 -11.89 -85.13 -98.79
CA SER A 1040 -12.81 -83.96 -98.62
C SER A 1040 -12.80 -83.10 -97.33
N GLU A 1041 -13.03 -81.80 -97.60
CA GLU A 1041 -13.60 -80.73 -96.73
C GLU A 1041 -12.76 -80.24 -95.53
N ILE A 1042 -12.17 -79.01 -95.54
CA ILE A 1042 -12.71 -77.62 -95.69
C ILE A 1042 -13.30 -77.12 -94.35
N ALA A 1043 -12.97 -75.92 -93.84
CA ALA A 1043 -12.25 -74.78 -94.43
C ALA A 1043 -11.02 -74.34 -93.60
#